data_AF-A0A813LC60-F1
#
_entry.id   AF-A0A813LC60-F1
#
_cell.length_a   1.000
_cell.length_b   1.000
_cell.length_c   1.000
_cell.angle_alpha   90.00
_cell.angle_beta   90.00
_cell.angle_gamma   90.00
#
_symmetry.space_group_name_H-M   'P 1'
#
loop_
_entity.id
_entity.type
_entity.pdbx_description
1 polymer ?
#
loop_
_entity_poly.entity_id
_entity_poly.type
_entity_poly.pdbx_seq_one_letter_code
_entity_poly.pdbx_strand_id
1 'polypeptide(L)'
;APVQIDHSDSFREGCAVTSITVNADPRDWRNALACVVQEVRAICDYGITESEMNRYMDAMLKDVQKGVQENDTVPSEDHLNFIMTSDVFDHVIMHPEQSYEAFREVAPTVTMEQVHATAKWMLGFLGYYGLAAAPPATAIVVCTPTQVFEEHSGQFAPFNITEQEIVELLLTVPDKSREEALNQVDVPESLLRDQLATLLGPNPVDAVTAWRACSRKVDEATGIVQMMLPNGAKVNYANTSNESQGTIRMLVPGGKSADTPDNLGAAMVGIRTISESGAVSDFSREQIELFAVSNLMSVHLDLNLEFSYVDASFTNTQGGLVACLELLHLLFQEPRWEVPAFVRAQQAYKAQAYAVQKSLEQSTMDRLMRMMYSDPRVSEARVEDLNKLTLAKVRSSVWSQLRPQDLEINLVADFEGKHQAKMASMEGGLSTGKHREEGESDEEVELPAAARERRLLQLEEALWTYLGSLPVSPHAKGDIDRAPVIRRGEDLSPEERQRSAHLEDSDERAVANIGGGAPNRWGKGDAYHTEVMGLKSFSWDAPNSELKDHPLYASMCLLAMREVINTRLFSTVRDSLGLSYDCSFELSMFDRLEAGWFSCTVSAHPSRIQEAVDAAKGVLQGVKRRPISELELSTARRTLMRRHETDLQSNEYWISLLTHLQFENRKDLSCIQDIDKMLKSLSWRDVQNAYQTLLTDPDQLFVSLSTAGPGASYISGGASPAAVSTSQPSKQLVEID
;
A
#
# COMPACT_ATOMS: atom_id res chain seq x y z
N ALA A 1 -16.89 9.96 7.30
CA ALA A 1 -16.69 9.79 5.85
C ALA A 1 -15.50 10.65 5.45
N PRO A 2 -14.50 10.15 4.70
CA PRO A 2 -13.52 11.04 4.10
C PRO A 2 -14.25 12.01 3.14
N VAL A 3 -13.93 13.30 3.26
CA VAL A 3 -14.41 14.35 2.36
C VAL A 3 -13.19 14.89 1.64
N GLN A 4 -13.26 14.96 0.32
CA GLN A 4 -12.21 15.51 -0.52
C GLN A 4 -12.79 16.63 -1.37
N ILE A 5 -12.11 17.77 -1.38
CA ILE A 5 -12.33 18.81 -2.38
C ILE A 5 -11.21 18.70 -3.42
N ASP A 6 -11.60 18.67 -4.68
CA ASP A 6 -10.67 18.73 -5.81
C ASP A 6 -11.02 19.96 -6.65
N HIS A 7 -10.01 20.74 -7.01
CA HIS A 7 -10.15 21.85 -7.93
C HIS A 7 -9.02 21.74 -8.96
N SER A 8 -9.40 21.44 -10.20
CA SER A 8 -8.44 21.19 -11.27
C SER A 8 -8.93 21.78 -12.58
N ASP A 9 -7.99 22.29 -13.38
CA ASP A 9 -8.26 22.59 -14.78
C ASP A 9 -8.36 21.28 -15.54
N SER A 10 -9.52 21.02 -16.15
CA SER A 10 -9.73 19.80 -16.93
C SER A 10 -9.56 20.06 -18.42
N PHE A 11 -8.61 19.34 -19.02
CA PHE A 11 -8.33 19.44 -20.44
C PHE A 11 -9.41 18.71 -21.26
N ARG A 12 -10.04 17.70 -20.64
CA ARG A 12 -11.09 16.91 -21.27
C ARG A 12 -12.37 17.72 -21.38
N GLU A 13 -12.71 18.47 -20.34
CA GLU A 13 -13.91 19.29 -20.29
C GLU A 13 -13.69 20.73 -20.80
N GLY A 14 -12.44 21.20 -20.86
CA GLY A 14 -12.09 22.55 -21.32
C GLY A 14 -12.47 23.65 -20.33
N CYS A 15 -12.56 23.33 -19.04
CA CYS A 15 -12.89 24.26 -17.97
C CYS A 15 -12.30 23.79 -16.62
N ALA A 16 -12.24 24.70 -15.64
CA ALA A 16 -11.96 24.36 -14.26
C ALA A 16 -13.15 23.59 -13.65
N VAL A 17 -12.85 22.46 -13.00
CA VAL A 17 -13.84 21.63 -12.31
C VAL A 17 -13.52 21.65 -10.83
N THR A 18 -14.51 22.06 -10.03
CA THR A 18 -14.47 21.89 -8.57
C THR A 18 -15.43 20.77 -8.19
N SER A 19 -14.95 19.75 -7.50
CA SER A 19 -15.77 18.68 -6.97
C SER A 19 -15.56 18.53 -5.47
N ILE A 20 -16.66 18.28 -4.74
CA ILE A 20 -16.61 17.87 -3.34
C ILE A 20 -17.17 16.45 -3.29
N THR A 21 -16.31 15.49 -2.96
CA THR A 21 -16.66 14.08 -2.91
C THR A 21 -16.72 13.62 -1.46
N VAL A 22 -17.82 12.99 -1.07
CA VAL A 22 -18.00 12.36 0.23
C VAL A 22 -18.38 10.89 0.06
N ASN A 23 -17.63 10.00 0.69
CA ASN A 23 -17.90 8.56 0.66
C ASN A 23 -18.51 8.10 1.99
N ALA A 24 -19.72 7.57 1.94
CA ALA A 24 -20.46 7.14 3.13
C ALA A 24 -21.12 5.77 2.92
N ASP A 25 -21.50 5.13 4.03
CA ASP A 25 -22.42 4.00 3.97
C ASP A 25 -23.70 4.45 3.27
N PRO A 26 -24.25 3.68 2.30
CA PRO A 26 -25.46 4.07 1.59
C PRO A 26 -26.62 4.45 2.51
N ARG A 27 -26.73 3.86 3.71
CA ARG A 27 -27.80 4.16 4.68
C ARG A 27 -27.62 5.50 5.37
N ASP A 28 -26.39 6.00 5.43
CA ASP A 28 -26.00 7.23 6.14
C ASP A 28 -25.78 8.42 5.20
N TRP A 29 -26.14 8.27 3.91
CA TRP A 29 -25.93 9.30 2.88
C TRP A 29 -26.50 10.67 3.27
N ARG A 30 -27.64 10.70 3.98
CA ARG A 30 -28.28 11.95 4.44
C ARG A 30 -27.41 12.69 5.42
N ASN A 31 -26.87 12.00 6.43
CA ASN A 31 -26.01 12.62 7.43
C ASN A 31 -24.69 13.06 6.80
N ALA A 32 -24.12 12.23 5.92
CA ALA A 32 -22.89 12.59 5.21
C ALA A 32 -23.05 13.85 4.35
N LEU A 33 -24.12 13.94 3.55
CA LEU A 33 -24.41 15.13 2.74
C LEU A 33 -24.74 16.33 3.62
N ALA A 34 -25.50 16.14 4.71
CA ALA A 34 -25.83 17.20 5.65
C ALA A 34 -24.56 17.81 6.27
N CYS A 35 -23.60 17.00 6.73
CA CYS A 35 -22.35 17.51 7.27
C CYS A 35 -21.58 18.35 6.25
N VAL A 36 -21.46 17.89 4.99
CA VAL A 36 -20.79 18.67 3.93
C VAL A 36 -21.48 20.00 3.69
N VAL A 37 -22.82 20.01 3.61
CA VAL A 37 -23.60 21.24 3.44
C VAL A 37 -23.39 22.19 4.62
N GLN A 38 -23.38 21.69 5.85
CA GLN A 38 -23.13 22.48 7.05
C GLN A 38 -21.75 23.15 7.04
N GLU A 39 -20.69 22.41 6.70
CA GLU A 39 -19.35 22.98 6.59
C GLU A 39 -19.26 24.01 5.48
N VAL A 40 -19.81 23.71 4.30
CA VAL A 40 -19.77 24.63 3.16
C VAL A 40 -20.52 25.92 3.47
N ARG A 41 -21.67 25.84 4.14
CA ARG A 41 -22.40 27.03 4.61
C ARG A 41 -21.61 27.80 5.65
N ALA A 42 -21.02 27.13 6.63
CA ALA A 42 -20.18 27.76 7.64
C ALA A 42 -19.01 28.55 7.01
N ILE A 43 -18.32 27.96 6.04
CA ILE A 43 -17.25 28.62 5.28
C ILE A 43 -17.81 29.81 4.48
N CYS A 44 -18.96 29.65 3.83
CA CYS A 44 -19.58 30.73 3.07
C CYS A 44 -20.04 31.89 3.98
N ASP A 45 -20.56 31.62 5.17
CA ASP A 45 -21.12 32.66 6.04
C ASP A 45 -20.06 33.33 6.92
N TYR A 46 -19.14 32.53 7.48
CA TYR A 46 -18.20 32.99 8.51
C TYR A 46 -16.74 33.03 8.05
N GLY A 47 -16.39 32.35 6.96
CA GLY A 47 -15.01 32.24 6.46
C GLY A 47 -14.21 31.17 7.20
N ILE A 48 -12.88 31.34 7.18
CA ILE A 48 -11.92 30.49 7.90
C ILE A 48 -11.30 31.26 9.06
N THR A 49 -10.69 30.55 9.99
CA THR A 49 -9.93 31.14 11.09
C THR A 49 -8.52 31.55 10.66
N GLU A 50 -7.92 32.50 11.39
CA GLU A 50 -6.53 32.93 11.16
C GLU A 50 -5.53 31.78 11.36
N SER A 51 -5.78 30.89 12.33
CA SER A 51 -4.94 29.72 12.57
C SER A 51 -5.01 28.70 11.43
N GLU A 52 -6.19 28.48 10.84
CA GLU A 52 -6.33 27.66 9.63
C GLU A 52 -5.57 28.26 8.45
N MET A 53 -5.74 29.56 8.21
CA MET A 53 -5.06 30.25 7.11
C MET A 53 -3.55 30.13 7.23
N ASN A 54 -2.99 30.45 8.40
CA ASN A 54 -1.54 30.39 8.63
C ASN A 54 -1.01 28.97 8.47
N ARG A 55 -1.69 27.98 9.04
CA ARG A 55 -1.27 26.57 8.96
C ARG A 55 -1.23 26.06 7.52
N TYR A 56 -2.27 26.33 6.73
CA TYR A 56 -2.31 25.87 5.34
C TYR A 56 -1.34 26.66 4.45
N MET A 57 -1.15 27.96 4.70
CA MET A 57 -0.16 28.75 3.98
C MET A 57 1.27 28.27 4.25
N ASP A 58 1.59 27.97 5.51
CA ASP A 58 2.88 27.39 5.89
C ASP A 58 3.08 26.00 5.27
N ALA A 59 2.05 25.16 5.28
CA ALA A 59 2.10 23.84 4.64
C ALA A 59 2.32 23.95 3.12
N MET A 60 1.62 24.85 2.43
CA MET A 60 1.80 25.11 1.00
C MET A 60 3.21 25.66 0.70
N LEU A 61 3.72 26.58 1.51
CA LEU A 61 5.08 27.10 1.34
C LEU A 61 6.13 26.00 1.46
N LYS A 62 5.96 25.10 2.44
CA LYS A 62 6.84 23.94 2.63
C LYS A 62 6.73 22.96 1.45
N ASP A 63 5.54 22.76 0.88
CA ASP A 63 5.34 21.87 -0.27
C ASP A 63 5.95 22.45 -1.56
N VAL A 64 5.82 23.75 -1.81
CA VAL A 64 6.51 24.39 -2.95
C VAL A 64 8.03 24.36 -2.75
N GLN A 65 8.52 24.57 -1.52
CA GLN A 65 9.93 24.42 -1.18
C GLN A 65 10.44 22.99 -1.43
N LYS A 66 9.60 21.98 -1.13
CA LYS A 66 9.88 20.58 -1.42
C LYS A 66 10.06 20.35 -2.92
N GLY A 67 9.21 20.93 -3.77
CA GLY A 67 9.34 20.86 -5.23
C GLY A 67 10.70 21.36 -5.75
N VAL A 68 11.30 22.36 -5.10
CA VAL A 68 12.67 22.83 -5.43
C VAL A 68 13.73 21.77 -5.11
N GLN A 69 13.59 21.10 -3.96
CA GLN A 69 14.52 20.05 -3.53
C GLN A 69 14.46 18.82 -4.46
N GLU A 70 13.28 18.52 -5.00
CA GLU A 70 13.03 17.35 -5.84
C GLU A 70 13.25 17.61 -7.34
N ASN A 71 13.54 18.84 -7.76
CA ASN A 71 13.62 19.22 -9.18
C ASN A 71 14.43 18.24 -10.04
N ASP A 72 15.57 17.75 -9.53
CA ASP A 72 16.48 16.87 -10.27
C ASP A 72 16.14 15.38 -10.11
N THR A 73 15.18 15.03 -9.26
CA THR A 73 14.81 13.64 -8.91
C THR A 73 13.39 13.28 -9.32
N VAL A 74 12.58 14.22 -9.81
CA VAL A 74 11.25 13.93 -10.36
C VAL A 74 11.37 13.04 -11.61
N PRO A 75 10.65 11.90 -11.68
CA PRO A 75 10.63 11.04 -12.85
C PRO A 75 10.28 11.77 -14.15
N SER A 76 10.89 11.35 -15.28
CA SER A 76 10.62 12.00 -16.59
C SER A 76 9.16 11.93 -17.02
N GLU A 77 8.45 10.86 -16.64
CA GLU A 77 7.01 10.72 -16.92
C GLU A 77 6.19 11.79 -16.20
N ASP A 78 6.51 12.07 -14.94
CA ASP A 78 5.81 13.10 -14.14
C ASP A 78 6.11 14.50 -14.67
N HIS A 79 7.37 14.77 -15.05
CA HIS A 79 7.75 16.02 -15.73
C HIS A 79 7.00 16.21 -17.06
N LEU A 80 6.94 15.17 -17.89
CA LEU A 80 6.22 15.21 -19.16
C LEU A 80 4.72 15.44 -18.94
N ASN A 81 4.13 14.73 -17.97
CA ASN A 81 2.72 14.91 -17.61
C ASN A 81 2.46 16.36 -17.16
N PHE A 82 3.31 16.93 -16.30
CA PHE A 82 3.19 18.31 -15.85
C PHE A 82 3.32 19.33 -16.99
N ILE A 83 4.29 19.16 -17.89
CA ILE A 83 4.49 20.03 -19.06
C ILE A 83 3.29 19.95 -20.00
N MET A 84 2.84 18.72 -20.31
CA MET A 84 1.73 18.50 -21.22
C MET A 84 0.42 19.06 -20.67
N THR A 85 0.13 18.87 -19.38
CA THR A 85 -1.08 19.43 -18.78
C THR A 85 -1.03 20.95 -18.75
N SER A 86 0.13 21.54 -18.44
CA SER A 86 0.32 23.00 -18.42
C SER A 86 0.18 23.64 -19.81
N ASP A 87 0.78 23.04 -20.84
CA ASP A 87 0.74 23.54 -22.22
C ASP A 87 -0.69 23.58 -22.78
N VAL A 88 -1.53 22.58 -22.44
CA VAL A 88 -2.92 22.51 -22.90
C VAL A 88 -3.78 23.69 -22.41
N PHE A 89 -3.42 24.31 -21.28
CA PHE A 89 -4.12 25.47 -20.74
C PHE A 89 -3.40 26.80 -20.98
N ASP A 90 -2.37 26.83 -21.83
CA ASP A 90 -1.49 27.99 -22.01
C ASP A 90 -0.88 28.49 -20.67
N HIS A 91 -0.67 27.58 -19.71
CA HIS A 91 -0.01 27.92 -18.44
C HIS A 91 1.48 28.19 -18.68
N VAL A 92 2.01 29.22 -18.00
CA VAL A 92 3.45 29.47 -18.00
C VAL A 92 4.12 28.41 -17.14
N ILE A 93 4.87 27.52 -17.77
CA ILE A 93 5.70 26.53 -17.09
C ILE A 93 6.85 27.27 -16.40
N MET A 94 6.84 27.25 -15.08
CA MET A 94 7.88 27.85 -14.24
C MET A 94 8.85 26.80 -13.75
N HIS A 95 10.14 27.13 -13.72
CA HIS A 95 11.11 26.33 -13.00
C HIS A 95 10.72 26.27 -11.50
N PRO A 96 10.87 25.15 -10.78
CA PRO A 96 10.47 25.07 -9.36
C PRO A 96 11.02 26.19 -8.48
N GLU A 97 12.25 26.66 -8.73
CA GLU A 97 12.82 27.82 -8.03
C GLU A 97 12.02 29.11 -8.28
N GLN A 98 11.63 29.36 -9.53
CA GLN A 98 10.81 30.52 -9.90
C GLN A 98 9.43 30.42 -9.24
N SER A 99 8.84 29.21 -9.22
CA SER A 99 7.57 28.94 -8.55
C SER A 99 7.67 29.22 -7.04
N TYR A 100 8.76 28.81 -6.39
CA TYR A 100 9.00 29.09 -4.97
C TYR A 100 9.18 30.58 -4.68
N GLU A 101 9.97 31.28 -5.49
CA GLU A 101 10.16 32.73 -5.35
C GLU A 101 8.84 33.49 -5.53
N ALA A 102 8.10 33.18 -6.59
CA ALA A 102 6.79 33.76 -6.87
C ALA A 102 5.81 33.47 -5.73
N PHE A 103 5.76 32.23 -5.24
CA PHE A 103 4.89 31.87 -4.12
C PHE A 103 5.25 32.65 -2.85
N ARG A 104 6.54 32.78 -2.53
CA ARG A 104 7.00 33.54 -1.35
C ARG A 104 6.66 35.03 -1.43
N GLU A 105 6.63 35.62 -2.63
CA GLU A 105 6.21 37.00 -2.83
C GLU A 105 4.69 37.19 -2.78
N VAL A 106 3.92 36.23 -3.33
CA VAL A 106 2.46 36.32 -3.43
C VAL A 106 1.75 35.89 -2.15
N ALA A 107 2.24 34.85 -1.46
CA ALA A 107 1.61 34.30 -0.26
C ALA A 107 1.27 35.35 0.82
N PRO A 108 2.16 36.32 1.16
CA PRO A 108 1.84 37.37 2.14
C PRO A 108 0.79 38.38 1.68
N THR A 109 0.48 38.42 0.37
CA THR A 109 -0.54 39.34 -0.19
C THR A 109 -1.96 38.77 -0.10
N VAL A 110 -2.09 37.47 0.17
CA VAL A 110 -3.38 36.79 0.33
C VAL A 110 -4.00 37.18 1.67
N THR A 111 -5.24 37.65 1.66
CA THR A 111 -5.99 38.00 2.89
C THR A 111 -7.15 37.04 3.15
N MET A 112 -7.57 36.92 4.42
CA MET A 112 -8.77 36.14 4.78
C MET A 112 -10.02 36.61 4.02
N GLU A 113 -10.17 37.91 3.74
CA GLU A 113 -11.32 38.40 2.99
C GLU A 113 -11.31 37.90 1.54
N GLN A 114 -10.13 37.81 0.91
CA GLN A 114 -9.99 37.26 -0.44
C GLN A 114 -10.33 35.76 -0.45
N VAL A 115 -9.82 35.00 0.52
CA VAL A 115 -10.14 33.57 0.66
C VAL A 115 -11.64 33.37 0.89
N HIS A 116 -12.27 34.19 1.74
CA HIS A 116 -13.71 34.13 1.99
C HIS A 116 -14.53 34.45 0.74
N ALA A 117 -14.12 35.47 -0.03
CA ALA A 117 -14.78 35.82 -1.29
C ALA A 117 -14.65 34.69 -2.32
N THR A 118 -13.47 34.08 -2.45
CA THR A 118 -13.23 32.93 -3.32
C THR A 118 -14.07 31.72 -2.90
N ALA A 119 -14.15 31.44 -1.59
CA ALA A 119 -14.97 30.34 -1.08
C ALA A 119 -16.47 30.54 -1.41
N LYS A 120 -17.00 31.76 -1.25
CA LYS A 120 -18.38 32.08 -1.68
C LYS A 120 -18.59 31.90 -3.17
N TRP A 121 -17.60 32.26 -3.98
CA TRP A 121 -17.67 32.10 -5.43
C TRP A 121 -17.65 30.62 -5.84
N MET A 122 -16.71 29.83 -5.30
CA MET A 122 -16.56 28.40 -5.63
C MET A 122 -17.66 27.53 -5.06
N LEU A 123 -18.03 27.75 -3.80
CA LEU A 123 -18.92 26.87 -3.02
C LEU A 123 -20.36 27.39 -2.94
N GLY A 124 -20.62 28.60 -3.45
CA GLY A 124 -21.89 29.30 -3.27
C GLY A 124 -23.11 28.56 -3.83
N PHE A 125 -22.94 27.68 -4.82
CA PHE A 125 -24.05 26.86 -5.32
C PHE A 125 -24.62 25.97 -4.21
N LEU A 126 -23.75 25.31 -3.45
CA LEU A 126 -24.14 24.46 -2.33
C LEU A 126 -24.43 25.29 -1.07
N GLY A 127 -23.59 26.30 -0.79
CA GLY A 127 -23.74 27.19 0.38
C GLY A 127 -25.05 27.95 0.40
N TYR A 128 -25.52 28.43 -0.76
CA TYR A 128 -26.76 29.21 -0.88
C TYR A 128 -27.88 28.44 -1.57
N TYR A 129 -27.80 27.12 -1.61
CA TYR A 129 -28.76 26.27 -2.33
C TYR A 129 -30.22 26.62 -1.96
N GLY A 130 -31.05 26.88 -2.97
CA GLY A 130 -32.46 27.27 -2.79
C GLY A 130 -32.70 28.75 -2.49
N LEU A 131 -31.65 29.56 -2.33
CA LEU A 131 -31.75 31.01 -2.13
C LEU A 131 -31.59 31.75 -3.46
N ALA A 132 -32.15 32.96 -3.56
CA ALA A 132 -31.96 33.83 -4.72
C ALA A 132 -30.51 34.26 -4.96
N ALA A 133 -29.65 34.11 -3.95
CA ALA A 133 -28.22 34.42 -4.01
C ALA A 133 -27.37 33.26 -4.58
N ALA A 134 -27.95 32.08 -4.82
CA ALA A 134 -27.20 30.95 -5.38
C ALA A 134 -26.69 31.28 -6.80
N PRO A 135 -25.41 31.00 -7.11
CA PRO A 135 -24.90 31.04 -8.48
C PRO A 135 -25.61 29.98 -9.35
N PRO A 136 -25.44 30.03 -10.69
CA PRO A 136 -26.07 29.09 -11.62
C PRO A 136 -25.88 27.63 -11.19
N ALA A 137 -26.92 26.83 -11.39
CA ALA A 137 -26.91 25.45 -10.92
C ALA A 137 -25.79 24.62 -11.58
N THR A 138 -25.01 23.93 -10.76
CA THR A 138 -24.10 22.87 -11.21
C THR A 138 -24.83 21.53 -11.11
N ALA A 139 -24.25 20.53 -10.46
CA ALA A 139 -24.87 19.24 -10.21
C ALA A 139 -24.53 18.77 -8.80
N ILE A 140 -25.50 18.13 -8.15
CA ILE A 140 -25.28 17.32 -6.95
C ILE A 140 -25.61 15.90 -7.34
N VAL A 141 -24.62 15.03 -7.30
CA VAL A 141 -24.76 13.63 -7.72
C VAL A 141 -24.65 12.76 -6.48
N VAL A 142 -25.71 11.99 -6.22
CA VAL A 142 -25.73 10.98 -5.15
C VAL A 142 -25.76 9.61 -5.82
N CYS A 143 -24.60 8.94 -5.84
CA CYS A 143 -24.45 7.60 -6.40
C CYS A 143 -24.67 6.55 -5.31
N THR A 144 -25.72 5.74 -5.45
CA THR A 144 -26.01 4.65 -4.50
C THR A 144 -26.23 3.32 -5.21
N PRO A 145 -25.96 2.20 -4.52
CA PRO A 145 -26.29 0.90 -5.06
C PRO A 145 -27.81 0.75 -5.15
N THR A 146 -28.30 0.07 -6.20
CA THR A 146 -29.72 -0.21 -6.40
C THR A 146 -30.32 -1.12 -5.32
N GLN A 147 -29.46 -1.82 -4.57
CA GLN A 147 -29.83 -2.69 -3.46
C GLN A 147 -28.79 -2.60 -2.34
N VAL A 148 -29.24 -2.69 -1.10
CA VAL A 148 -28.37 -2.76 0.09
C VAL A 148 -28.61 -4.08 0.81
N PHE A 149 -27.53 -4.72 1.27
CA PHE A 149 -27.61 -5.98 1.99
C PHE A 149 -28.11 -5.77 3.42
N GLU A 150 -29.24 -6.35 3.78
CA GLU A 150 -29.82 -6.31 5.12
C GLU A 150 -29.32 -7.48 5.97
N GLU A 151 -28.41 -7.21 6.91
CA GLU A 151 -27.79 -8.25 7.74
C GLU A 151 -28.81 -9.09 8.55
N HIS A 152 -29.93 -8.48 8.95
CA HIS A 152 -30.96 -9.16 9.75
C HIS A 152 -31.81 -10.14 8.94
N SER A 153 -32.05 -9.85 7.65
CA SER A 153 -32.82 -10.71 6.75
C SER A 153 -31.93 -11.62 5.91
N GLY A 154 -30.63 -11.29 5.81
CA GLY A 154 -29.67 -11.99 4.97
C GLY A 154 -29.92 -11.79 3.47
N GLN A 155 -30.69 -10.78 3.09
CA GLN A 155 -31.12 -10.53 1.72
C GLN A 155 -30.76 -9.11 1.27
N PHE A 156 -30.64 -8.94 -0.05
CA PHE A 156 -30.54 -7.61 -0.66
C PHE A 156 -31.94 -7.00 -0.75
N ALA A 157 -32.10 -5.84 -0.13
CA ALA A 157 -33.32 -5.04 -0.25
C ALA A 157 -33.13 -3.92 -1.28
N PRO A 158 -34.14 -3.59 -2.09
CA PRO A 158 -34.10 -2.41 -2.96
C PRO A 158 -33.76 -1.15 -2.16
N PHE A 159 -32.81 -0.37 -2.68
CA PHE A 159 -32.40 0.90 -2.06
C PHE A 159 -32.51 1.99 -3.12
N ASN A 160 -33.51 2.84 -2.95
CA ASN A 160 -33.80 3.93 -3.87
C ASN A 160 -33.71 5.26 -3.11
N ILE A 161 -33.12 6.26 -3.76
CA ILE A 161 -33.16 7.65 -3.34
C ILE A 161 -33.81 8.42 -4.48
N THR A 162 -34.63 9.40 -4.12
CA THR A 162 -35.25 10.30 -5.10
C THR A 162 -34.55 11.65 -5.12
N GLU A 163 -34.57 12.33 -6.26
CA GLU A 163 -34.07 13.71 -6.39
C GLU A 163 -34.77 14.65 -5.40
N GLN A 164 -36.06 14.42 -5.13
CA GLN A 164 -36.85 15.20 -4.18
C GLN A 164 -36.31 15.08 -2.75
N GLU A 165 -35.89 13.88 -2.32
CA GLU A 165 -35.27 13.68 -1.02
C GLU A 165 -33.94 14.44 -0.88
N ILE A 166 -33.16 14.52 -1.95
CA ILE A 166 -31.90 15.29 -1.98
C ILE A 166 -32.22 16.78 -1.84
N VAL A 167 -33.16 17.29 -2.64
CA VAL A 167 -33.58 18.70 -2.58
C VAL A 167 -34.14 19.06 -1.20
N GLU A 168 -35.01 18.22 -0.64
CA GLU A 168 -35.58 18.43 0.70
C GLU A 168 -34.49 18.47 1.77
N LEU A 169 -33.52 17.55 1.71
CA LEU A 169 -32.38 17.56 2.63
C LEU A 169 -31.60 18.87 2.51
N LEU A 170 -31.20 19.28 1.30
CA LEU A 170 -30.42 20.50 1.09
C LEU A 170 -31.14 21.75 1.62
N LEU A 171 -32.47 21.81 1.52
CA LEU A 171 -33.28 22.92 2.03
C LEU A 171 -33.50 22.88 3.56
N THR A 172 -33.36 21.72 4.21
CA THR A 172 -33.72 21.52 5.63
C THR A 172 -32.52 21.37 6.56
N VAL A 173 -31.32 21.16 6.04
CA VAL A 173 -30.07 21.11 6.82
C VAL A 173 -29.92 22.40 7.66
N PRO A 174 -29.75 22.30 8.99
CA PRO A 174 -29.57 23.46 9.86
C PRO A 174 -28.14 24.00 9.75
N ASP A 175 -28.01 25.32 9.79
CA ASP A 175 -26.71 25.99 9.74
C ASP A 175 -25.98 25.88 11.08
N LYS A 176 -24.64 25.84 11.04
CA LYS A 176 -23.82 25.92 12.25
C LYS A 176 -23.91 27.30 12.88
N SER A 177 -23.78 27.37 14.19
CA SER A 177 -23.54 28.65 14.86
C SER A 177 -22.15 29.20 14.51
N ARG A 178 -21.96 30.52 14.64
CA ARG A 178 -20.65 31.16 14.45
C ARG A 178 -19.57 30.59 15.38
N GLU A 179 -19.95 30.22 16.60
CA GLU A 179 -19.04 29.63 17.60
C GLU A 179 -18.57 28.24 17.17
N GLU A 180 -19.48 27.38 16.70
CA GLU A 180 -19.14 26.05 16.18
C GLU A 180 -18.33 26.12 14.87
N ALA A 181 -18.67 27.06 13.99
CA ALA A 181 -18.01 27.24 12.69
C ALA A 181 -16.56 27.75 12.81
N LEU A 182 -16.31 28.65 13.76
CA LEU A 182 -14.99 29.26 13.97
C LEU A 182 -14.24 28.64 15.16
N ASN A 183 -14.63 27.44 15.57
CA ASN A 183 -13.97 26.75 16.68
C ASN A 183 -12.53 26.39 16.28
N GLN A 184 -11.56 26.87 17.05
CA GLN A 184 -10.16 26.57 16.79
C GLN A 184 -9.74 25.30 17.50
N VAL A 185 -9.21 24.36 16.72
CA VAL A 185 -8.54 23.17 17.26
C VAL A 185 -7.13 23.56 17.68
N ASP A 186 -6.83 23.36 18.96
CA ASP A 186 -5.48 23.54 19.48
C ASP A 186 -4.60 22.35 19.03
N VAL A 187 -3.65 22.64 18.13
CA VAL A 187 -2.72 21.65 17.57
C VAL A 187 -1.36 21.87 18.21
N PRO A 188 -0.83 20.90 18.96
CA PRO A 188 0.45 21.07 19.63
C PRO A 188 1.61 21.09 18.62
N GLU A 189 2.67 21.83 18.94
CA GLU A 189 3.92 21.78 18.14
C GLU A 189 4.66 20.44 18.29
N SER A 190 4.46 19.75 19.41
CA SER A 190 5.05 18.44 19.71
C SER A 190 4.08 17.64 20.55
N LEU A 191 3.98 16.34 20.26
CA LEU A 191 3.07 15.43 20.97
C LEU A 191 3.65 14.94 22.29
N LEU A 192 4.97 15.02 22.48
CA LEU A 192 5.68 14.42 23.62
C LEU A 192 6.61 15.35 24.39
N ARG A 193 6.84 16.61 23.96
CA ARG A 193 7.84 17.52 24.58
C ARG A 193 7.73 17.61 26.10
N ASP A 194 6.53 17.80 26.62
CA ASP A 194 6.31 17.98 28.07
C ASP A 194 6.41 16.66 28.85
N GLN A 195 6.15 15.54 28.17
CA GLN A 195 6.23 14.20 28.75
C GLN A 195 7.63 13.58 28.61
N LEU A 196 8.50 14.14 27.75
CA LEU A 196 9.81 13.60 27.40
C LEU A 196 10.71 13.39 28.63
N ALA A 197 10.71 14.34 29.57
CA ALA A 197 11.47 14.21 30.82
C ALA A 197 10.96 13.06 31.70
N THR A 198 9.65 12.80 31.69
CA THR A 198 9.03 11.67 32.40
C THR A 198 9.31 10.34 31.68
N LEU A 199 9.24 10.32 30.34
CA LEU A 199 9.57 9.17 29.49
C LEU A 199 11.03 8.74 29.66
N LEU A 200 11.95 9.70 29.75
CA LEU A 200 13.39 9.47 29.95
C LEU A 200 13.77 9.23 31.42
N GLY A 201 12.86 9.46 32.38
CA GLY A 201 13.11 9.31 33.81
C GLY A 201 13.59 7.91 34.24
N PRO A 202 13.00 6.80 33.74
CA PRO A 202 13.42 5.43 34.07
C PRO A 202 14.78 5.03 33.47
N ASN A 203 15.17 5.64 32.35
CA ASN A 203 16.42 5.39 31.62
C ASN A 203 16.98 6.74 31.16
N PRO A 204 17.71 7.48 32.01
CA PRO A 204 18.20 8.81 31.66
C PRO A 204 19.14 8.72 30.44
N VAL A 205 19.00 9.68 29.51
CA VAL A 205 19.98 9.92 28.44
C VAL A 205 21.26 10.39 29.12
N ASP A 206 22.09 9.46 29.58
CA ASP A 206 23.42 9.81 30.05
C ASP A 206 24.26 10.04 28.80
N ALA A 207 24.32 11.30 28.35
CA ALA A 207 24.93 11.74 27.09
C ALA A 207 26.40 11.30 26.93
N VAL A 208 27.03 10.82 28.02
CA VAL A 208 28.43 10.37 28.06
C VAL A 208 28.57 8.86 28.33
N THR A 209 27.53 8.13 28.76
CA THR A 209 27.68 6.72 29.23
C THR A 209 26.56 5.72 28.90
N ALA A 210 25.46 6.10 28.24
CA ALA A 210 24.40 5.15 27.90
C ALA A 210 24.67 4.42 26.56
N TRP A 211 25.23 3.21 26.63
CA TRP A 211 25.05 2.05 25.73
C TRP A 211 24.20 2.33 24.45
N ARG A 212 24.80 2.97 23.42
CA ARG A 212 24.09 3.67 22.31
C ARG A 212 23.35 2.78 21.30
N ALA A 213 23.59 1.49 21.33
CA ALA A 213 22.79 0.42 20.76
C ALA A 213 23.48 -0.85 21.21
N CYS A 214 22.74 -1.90 21.58
CA CYS A 214 23.36 -3.16 22.03
C CYS A 214 24.35 -3.75 21.01
N SER A 215 24.24 -3.31 19.75
CA SER A 215 25.25 -3.41 18.71
C SER A 215 25.00 -2.29 17.70
N ARG A 216 26.02 -1.56 17.25
CA ARG A 216 25.97 -0.68 16.06
C ARG A 216 27.02 -1.18 15.08
N LYS A 217 26.64 -1.43 13.83
CA LYS A 217 27.52 -1.92 12.77
C LYS A 217 27.27 -1.08 11.52
N VAL A 218 28.35 -0.66 10.88
CA VAL A 218 28.30 0.00 9.57
C VAL A 218 28.94 -0.96 8.59
N ASP A 219 28.24 -1.24 7.50
CA ASP A 219 28.80 -1.99 6.39
C ASP A 219 29.46 -1.02 5.41
N GLU A 220 30.78 -1.11 5.25
CA GLU A 220 31.55 -0.17 4.42
C GLU A 220 31.19 -0.26 2.93
N ALA A 221 30.74 -1.41 2.44
CA ALA A 221 30.44 -1.62 1.03
C ALA A 221 29.10 -1.02 0.61
N THR A 222 28.09 -1.05 1.48
CA THR A 222 26.74 -0.52 1.20
C THR A 222 26.45 0.81 1.88
N GLY A 223 27.22 1.18 2.91
CA GLY A 223 26.91 2.30 3.79
C GLY A 223 25.72 2.04 4.73
N ILE A 224 25.15 0.84 4.74
CA ILE A 224 24.01 0.48 5.59
C ILE A 224 24.46 0.39 7.05
N VAL A 225 23.68 1.00 7.94
CA VAL A 225 23.89 0.91 9.38
C VAL A 225 22.85 -0.02 9.99
N GLN A 226 23.32 -0.98 10.79
CA GLN A 226 22.48 -1.89 11.56
C GLN A 226 22.71 -1.68 13.05
N MET A 227 21.62 -1.48 13.81
CA MET A 227 21.71 -1.32 15.25
C MET A 227 20.53 -1.96 16.01
N MET A 228 20.70 -2.14 17.32
CA MET A 228 19.67 -2.66 18.22
C MET A 228 19.40 -1.68 19.35
N LEU A 229 18.15 -1.28 19.52
CA LEU A 229 17.69 -0.37 20.57
C LEU A 229 17.60 -1.10 21.93
N PRO A 230 17.59 -0.38 23.06
CA PRO A 230 17.58 -0.99 24.40
C PRO A 230 16.40 -1.91 24.68
N ASN A 231 15.24 -1.64 24.07
CA ASN A 231 14.05 -2.47 24.21
C ASN A 231 14.07 -3.74 23.33
N GLY A 232 15.11 -3.94 22.51
CA GLY A 232 15.26 -5.10 21.63
C GLY A 232 14.88 -4.85 20.17
N ALA A 233 14.26 -3.72 19.85
CA ALA A 233 13.94 -3.35 18.48
C ALA A 233 15.21 -3.25 17.62
N LYS A 234 15.12 -3.72 16.38
CA LYS A 234 16.21 -3.75 15.41
C LYS A 234 16.03 -2.60 14.44
N VAL A 235 17.10 -1.90 14.10
CA VAL A 235 17.09 -0.76 13.18
C VAL A 235 18.06 -1.03 12.05
N ASN A 236 17.62 -0.83 10.81
CA ASN A 236 18.47 -0.70 9.63
C ASN A 236 18.23 0.70 9.05
N TYR A 237 19.27 1.43 8.68
CA TYR A 237 19.09 2.65 7.89
C TYR A 237 20.15 2.82 6.81
N ALA A 238 19.74 3.46 5.71
CA ALA A 238 20.60 3.82 4.60
C ALA A 238 20.46 5.32 4.30
N ASN A 239 21.59 5.98 4.01
CA ASN A 239 21.60 7.39 3.60
C ASN A 239 21.50 7.49 2.07
N THR A 240 20.45 8.12 1.58
CA THR A 240 20.21 8.36 0.14
C THR A 240 19.79 9.80 -0.08
N SER A 241 20.14 10.38 -1.22
CA SER A 241 19.64 11.70 -1.65
C SER A 241 18.60 11.61 -2.77
N ASN A 242 17.99 10.43 -2.93
CA ASN A 242 17.04 10.10 -3.99
C ASN A 242 15.79 10.98 -3.97
N GLU A 243 15.29 11.30 -2.78
CA GLU A 243 14.06 12.08 -2.60
C GLU A 243 14.28 13.09 -1.48
N SER A 244 13.45 14.13 -1.42
CA SER A 244 13.53 15.16 -0.37
C SER A 244 12.98 14.69 0.98
N GLN A 245 12.11 13.68 0.95
CA GLN A 245 11.50 13.08 2.14
C GLN A 245 12.24 11.81 2.58
N GLY A 246 12.15 11.53 3.87
CA GLY A 246 12.57 10.26 4.43
C GLY A 246 11.40 9.29 4.56
N THR A 247 11.69 8.00 4.43
CA THR A 247 10.72 6.91 4.60
C THR A 247 11.13 6.03 5.77
N ILE A 248 10.16 5.61 6.57
CA ILE A 248 10.28 4.63 7.66
C ILE A 248 9.34 3.47 7.35
N ARG A 249 9.85 2.24 7.40
CA ARG A 249 9.03 1.02 7.45
C ARG A 249 9.35 0.25 8.72
N MET A 250 8.37 0.18 9.61
CA MET A 250 8.42 -0.67 10.80
C MET A 250 7.62 -1.92 10.50
N LEU A 251 8.18 -3.10 10.78
CA LEU A 251 7.46 -4.35 10.56
C LEU A 251 7.63 -5.32 11.72
N VAL A 252 6.60 -6.15 11.90
CA VAL A 252 6.61 -7.29 12.84
C VAL A 252 6.10 -8.55 12.15
N PRO A 253 6.67 -9.72 12.44
CA PRO A 253 6.10 -11.00 12.02
C PRO A 253 4.72 -11.25 12.65
N GLY A 254 3.77 -11.71 11.85
CA GLY A 254 2.41 -12.00 12.27
C GLY A 254 1.42 -11.88 11.12
N GLY A 255 1.08 -10.66 10.71
CA GLY A 255 0.10 -10.41 9.64
C GLY A 255 -1.18 -11.23 9.81
N LYS A 256 -1.78 -11.69 8.70
CA LYS A 256 -2.93 -12.61 8.73
C LYS A 256 -2.55 -13.99 9.30
N SER A 257 -1.28 -14.39 9.27
CA SER A 257 -0.84 -15.71 9.75
C SER A 257 -1.00 -15.87 11.25
N ALA A 258 -1.05 -14.79 12.03
CA ALA A 258 -1.29 -14.83 13.47
C ALA A 258 -2.76 -15.13 13.84
N ASP A 259 -3.70 -15.05 12.89
CA ASP A 259 -5.11 -15.32 13.17
C ASP A 259 -5.34 -16.80 13.52
N THR A 260 -6.10 -17.03 14.58
CA THR A 260 -6.56 -18.37 14.96
C THR A 260 -7.86 -18.71 14.22
N PRO A 261 -8.23 -20.01 14.13
CA PRO A 261 -9.50 -20.41 13.49
C PRO A 261 -10.75 -19.71 14.06
N ASP A 262 -10.73 -19.33 15.33
CA ASP A 262 -11.86 -18.66 16.00
C ASP A 262 -11.89 -17.13 15.83
N ASN A 263 -10.83 -16.56 15.24
CA ASN A 263 -10.59 -15.12 15.13
C ASN A 263 -10.08 -14.73 13.72
N LEU A 264 -10.53 -15.42 12.67
CA LEU A 264 -10.16 -15.09 11.29
C LEU A 264 -10.56 -13.65 10.94
N GLY A 265 -9.61 -12.89 10.39
CA GLY A 265 -9.76 -11.48 10.09
C GLY A 265 -9.52 -10.56 11.28
N ALA A 266 -9.12 -11.07 12.46
CA ALA A 266 -8.92 -10.24 13.64
C ALA A 266 -7.71 -9.30 13.49
N ALA A 267 -6.60 -9.77 12.90
CA ALA A 267 -5.43 -8.93 12.64
C ALA A 267 -5.78 -7.77 11.71
N MET A 268 -6.41 -8.05 10.57
CA MET A 268 -6.75 -7.03 9.56
C MET A 268 -7.78 -6.01 10.05
N VAL A 269 -8.85 -6.47 10.71
CA VAL A 269 -9.84 -5.57 11.31
C VAL A 269 -9.21 -4.76 12.44
N GLY A 270 -8.33 -5.37 13.24
CA GLY A 270 -7.65 -4.70 14.34
C GLY A 270 -6.72 -3.58 13.89
N ILE A 271 -5.86 -3.83 12.91
CA ILE A 271 -4.97 -2.80 12.34
C ILE A 271 -5.81 -1.65 11.76
N ARG A 272 -6.83 -1.98 10.95
CA ARG A 272 -7.72 -0.97 10.37
C ARG A 272 -8.52 -0.20 11.42
N THR A 273 -8.83 -0.81 12.58
CA THR A 273 -9.50 -0.12 13.70
C THR A 273 -8.65 1.03 14.24
N ILE A 274 -7.33 0.83 14.36
CA ILE A 274 -6.40 1.87 14.81
C ILE A 274 -6.36 3.01 13.76
N SER A 275 -6.23 2.66 12.48
CA SER A 275 -6.23 3.65 11.38
C SER A 275 -7.56 4.44 11.29
N GLU A 276 -8.70 3.77 11.46
CA GLU A 276 -10.03 4.38 11.44
C GLU A 276 -10.32 5.27 12.66
N SER A 277 -9.66 5.00 13.79
CA SER A 277 -9.71 5.85 14.98
C SER A 277 -9.08 7.20 14.66
N GLY A 278 -7.83 7.20 14.16
CA GLY A 278 -7.06 8.42 13.88
C GLY A 278 -6.67 9.23 15.13
N ALA A 279 -7.30 8.98 16.28
CA ALA A 279 -6.92 9.48 17.59
C ALA A 279 -5.82 8.61 18.22
N VAL A 280 -4.95 9.21 19.03
CA VAL A 280 -3.86 8.52 19.73
C VAL A 280 -3.65 9.16 21.11
N SER A 281 -3.51 8.35 22.18
CA SER A 281 -3.45 8.82 23.56
C SER A 281 -4.58 9.82 23.89
N ASP A 282 -4.25 11.02 24.34
CA ASP A 282 -5.21 12.09 24.65
C ASP A 282 -5.56 13.00 23.46
N PHE A 283 -4.90 12.81 22.32
CA PHE A 283 -5.11 13.63 21.12
C PHE A 283 -6.28 13.10 20.28
N SER A 284 -7.17 14.01 19.91
CA SER A 284 -8.27 13.73 19.00
C SER A 284 -7.78 13.45 17.57
N ARG A 285 -8.63 12.80 16.78
CA ARG A 285 -8.36 12.54 15.36
C ARG A 285 -8.01 13.81 14.58
N GLU A 286 -8.78 14.88 14.80
CA GLU A 286 -8.59 16.16 14.13
C GLU A 286 -7.25 16.80 14.49
N GLN A 287 -6.83 16.72 15.77
CA GLN A 287 -5.52 17.20 16.18
C GLN A 287 -4.38 16.42 15.51
N ILE A 288 -4.48 15.08 15.41
CA ILE A 288 -3.47 14.25 14.77
C ILE A 288 -3.41 14.53 13.25
N GLU A 289 -4.56 14.66 12.57
CA GLU A 289 -4.62 15.00 11.15
C GLU A 289 -3.97 16.37 10.88
N LEU A 290 -4.28 17.39 11.68
CA LEU A 290 -3.68 18.72 11.53
C LEU A 290 -2.19 18.77 11.92
N PHE A 291 -1.77 17.98 12.91
CA PHE A 291 -0.36 17.81 13.26
C PHE A 291 0.44 17.18 12.12
N ALA A 292 -0.13 16.17 11.45
CA ALA A 292 0.47 15.50 10.32
C ALA A 292 0.64 16.45 9.11
N VAL A 293 -0.40 17.24 8.79
CA VAL A 293 -0.36 18.27 7.73
C VAL A 293 0.71 19.32 8.02
N SER A 294 0.75 19.85 9.24
CA SER A 294 1.68 20.92 9.63
C SER A 294 3.16 20.50 9.53
N ASN A 295 3.42 19.20 9.71
CA ASN A 295 4.75 18.60 9.65
C ASN A 295 5.03 17.82 8.35
N LEU A 296 4.11 17.87 7.37
CA LEU A 296 4.21 17.16 6.08
C LEU A 296 4.61 15.68 6.23
N MET A 297 3.93 14.97 7.15
CA MET A 297 4.15 13.54 7.38
C MET A 297 2.90 12.73 7.08
N SER A 298 3.10 11.43 6.86
CA SER A 298 2.02 10.45 6.83
C SER A 298 2.40 9.22 7.64
N VAL A 299 1.39 8.52 8.17
CA VAL A 299 1.55 7.23 8.83
C VAL A 299 0.44 6.31 8.34
N HIS A 300 0.83 5.17 7.80
CA HIS A 300 -0.06 4.14 7.25
C HIS A 300 0.22 2.82 7.94
N LEU A 301 -0.84 2.12 8.32
CA LEU A 301 -0.74 0.78 8.89
C LEU A 301 -1.39 -0.20 7.92
N ASP A 302 -0.68 -1.28 7.61
CA ASP A 302 -1.18 -2.35 6.74
C ASP A 302 -0.64 -3.71 7.18
N LEU A 303 -1.05 -4.78 6.52
CA LEU A 303 -0.52 -6.11 6.74
C LEU A 303 -0.63 -6.97 5.49
N ASN A 304 0.23 -7.98 5.41
CA ASN A 304 0.07 -9.08 4.48
C ASN A 304 -0.12 -10.40 5.25
N LEU A 305 0.08 -11.54 4.60
CA LEU A 305 -0.04 -12.82 5.27
C LEU A 305 1.00 -13.00 6.39
N GLU A 306 2.22 -12.50 6.20
CA GLU A 306 3.38 -12.81 7.04
C GLU A 306 3.73 -11.75 8.06
N PHE A 307 3.42 -10.49 7.77
CA PHE A 307 3.86 -9.31 8.50
C PHE A 307 2.77 -8.26 8.63
N SER A 308 2.86 -7.47 9.70
CA SER A 308 2.16 -6.19 9.84
C SER A 308 3.17 -5.06 9.67
N TYR A 309 2.76 -3.99 9.00
CA TYR A 309 3.59 -2.85 8.61
C TYR A 309 3.05 -1.56 9.22
N VAL A 310 3.97 -0.69 9.61
CA VAL A 310 3.73 0.74 9.85
C VAL A 310 4.70 1.51 8.97
N ASP A 311 4.17 2.07 7.90
CA ASP A 311 4.92 2.88 6.94
C ASP A 311 4.68 4.35 7.25
N ALA A 312 5.74 5.15 7.26
CA ALA A 312 5.65 6.58 7.49
C ALA A 312 6.58 7.36 6.57
N SER A 313 6.14 8.53 6.11
CA SER A 313 6.99 9.51 5.45
C SER A 313 7.17 10.74 6.32
N PHE A 314 8.33 11.38 6.20
CA PHE A 314 8.65 12.60 6.95
C PHE A 314 9.55 13.54 6.14
N THR A 315 9.51 14.83 6.46
CA THR A 315 10.45 15.79 5.87
C THR A 315 11.80 15.74 6.57
N ASN A 316 12.88 15.78 5.79
CA ASN A 316 14.25 15.85 6.35
C ASN A 316 14.55 17.19 7.06
N THR A 317 13.74 18.22 6.82
CA THR A 317 13.84 19.55 7.42
C THR A 317 12.95 19.74 8.65
N GLN A 318 13.28 20.74 9.48
CA GLN A 318 12.39 21.33 10.49
C GLN A 318 11.76 20.37 11.52
N GLY A 319 12.43 19.27 11.86
CA GLY A 319 11.94 18.35 12.91
C GLY A 319 10.87 17.35 12.47
N GLY A 320 10.60 17.22 11.16
CA GLY A 320 9.62 16.26 10.63
C GLY A 320 9.86 14.82 11.08
N LEU A 321 11.13 14.37 11.09
CA LEU A 321 11.50 13.07 11.65
C LEU A 321 11.08 12.94 13.12
N VAL A 322 11.39 13.94 13.95
CA VAL A 322 11.07 13.90 15.39
C VAL A 322 9.56 13.85 15.59
N ALA A 323 8.82 14.70 14.90
CA ALA A 323 7.37 14.72 14.95
C ALA A 323 6.76 13.35 14.54
N CYS A 324 7.35 12.69 13.53
CA CYS A 324 6.94 11.35 13.10
C CYS A 324 7.23 10.30 14.19
N LEU A 325 8.43 10.34 14.78
CA LEU A 325 8.82 9.44 15.87
C LEU A 325 7.96 9.64 17.12
N GLU A 326 7.51 10.85 17.41
CA GLU A 326 6.58 11.14 18.51
C GLU A 326 5.22 10.48 18.31
N LEU A 327 4.65 10.61 17.10
CA LEU A 327 3.39 9.95 16.74
C LEU A 327 3.53 8.43 16.79
N LEU A 328 4.62 7.88 16.24
CA LEU A 328 4.91 6.45 16.29
C LEU A 328 5.05 5.95 17.74
N HIS A 329 5.77 6.68 18.59
CA HIS A 329 5.89 6.34 20.01
C HIS A 329 4.51 6.22 20.68
N LEU A 330 3.67 7.25 20.53
CA LEU A 330 2.31 7.24 21.08
C LEU A 330 1.44 6.13 20.49
N LEU A 331 1.58 5.84 19.19
CA LEU A 331 0.86 4.78 18.50
C LEU A 331 1.18 3.39 19.08
N PHE A 332 2.44 3.13 19.42
CA PHE A 332 2.86 1.85 20.00
C PHE A 332 2.57 1.77 21.51
N GLN A 333 2.60 2.89 22.24
CA GLN A 333 2.36 2.90 23.67
C GLN A 333 0.87 2.94 24.03
N GLU A 334 0.12 3.86 23.42
CA GLU A 334 -1.27 4.17 23.79
C GLU A 334 -2.17 4.40 22.55
N PRO A 335 -2.32 3.40 21.66
CA PRO A 335 -3.26 3.50 20.54
C PRO A 335 -4.70 3.57 21.06
N ARG A 336 -5.53 4.38 20.42
CA ARG A 336 -6.95 4.50 20.77
C ARG A 336 -7.78 3.40 20.10
N TRP A 337 -8.59 2.74 20.92
CA TRP A 337 -9.48 1.65 20.52
C TRP A 337 -10.93 2.07 20.72
N GLU A 338 -11.55 2.57 19.66
CA GLU A 338 -12.92 3.09 19.72
C GLU A 338 -13.91 2.13 19.07
N VAL A 339 -15.06 1.91 19.70
CA VAL A 339 -16.12 1.05 19.15
C VAL A 339 -16.60 1.53 17.78
N PRO A 340 -16.84 2.84 17.55
CA PRO A 340 -17.22 3.33 16.22
C PRO A 340 -16.15 3.04 15.16
N ALA A 341 -14.86 3.18 15.49
CA ALA A 341 -13.76 2.86 14.58
C ALA A 341 -13.73 1.36 14.24
N PHE A 342 -13.95 0.49 15.22
CA PHE A 342 -14.06 -0.96 14.99
C PHE A 342 -15.23 -1.33 14.09
N VAL A 343 -16.41 -0.71 14.30
CA VAL A 343 -17.59 -0.97 13.45
C VAL A 343 -17.30 -0.54 12.01
N ARG A 344 -16.70 0.63 11.79
CA ARG A 344 -16.27 1.06 10.44
C ARG A 344 -15.21 0.13 9.85
N ALA A 345 -14.25 -0.30 10.65
CA ALA A 345 -13.21 -1.25 10.25
C ALA A 345 -13.82 -2.55 9.72
N GLN A 346 -14.71 -3.15 10.52
CA GLN A 346 -15.43 -4.38 10.20
C GLN A 346 -16.33 -4.22 8.98
N GLN A 347 -17.09 -3.11 8.89
CA GLN A 347 -18.02 -2.89 7.79
C GLN A 347 -17.31 -2.72 6.44
N ALA A 348 -16.16 -2.03 6.37
CA ALA A 348 -15.49 -1.93 5.07
C ALA A 348 -14.90 -3.26 4.61
N TYR A 349 -14.42 -4.13 5.50
CA TYR A 349 -13.99 -5.47 5.10
C TYR A 349 -15.15 -6.38 4.68
N LYS A 350 -16.34 -6.22 5.28
CA LYS A 350 -17.56 -6.86 4.78
C LYS A 350 -17.91 -6.35 3.38
N ALA A 351 -17.90 -5.03 3.17
CA ALA A 351 -18.14 -4.43 1.87
C ALA A 351 -17.13 -4.90 0.82
N GLN A 352 -15.85 -5.01 1.18
CA GLN A 352 -14.80 -5.58 0.33
C GLN A 352 -15.07 -7.04 -0.01
N ALA A 353 -15.46 -7.87 0.96
CA ALA A 353 -15.80 -9.27 0.71
C ALA A 353 -16.96 -9.42 -0.29
N TYR A 354 -17.97 -8.54 -0.25
CA TYR A 354 -19.03 -8.48 -1.26
C TYR A 354 -18.55 -7.95 -2.61
N ALA A 355 -17.69 -6.93 -2.62
CA ALA A 355 -17.13 -6.34 -3.85
C ALA A 355 -16.28 -7.36 -4.62
N VAL A 356 -15.47 -8.16 -3.92
CA VAL A 356 -14.67 -9.26 -4.50
C VAL A 356 -15.56 -10.22 -5.28
N GLN A 357 -16.74 -10.57 -4.74
CA GLN A 357 -17.68 -11.48 -5.42
C GLN A 357 -18.30 -10.89 -6.69
N LYS A 358 -18.34 -9.56 -6.81
CA LYS A 358 -18.85 -8.85 -7.98
C LYS A 358 -17.78 -8.47 -9.00
N SER A 359 -16.50 -8.57 -8.64
CA SER A 359 -15.40 -8.39 -9.61
C SER A 359 -15.10 -9.73 -10.29
N LEU A 360 -15.09 -9.73 -11.62
CA LEU A 360 -14.75 -10.91 -12.41
C LEU A 360 -13.33 -11.39 -12.06
N GLU A 361 -12.36 -10.49 -12.02
CA GLU A 361 -10.95 -10.76 -11.77
C GLU A 361 -10.71 -11.24 -10.33
N GLN A 362 -11.22 -10.48 -9.34
CA GLN A 362 -10.97 -10.78 -7.93
C GLN A 362 -11.69 -12.07 -7.49
N SER A 363 -12.94 -12.28 -7.90
CA SER A 363 -13.66 -13.53 -7.57
C SER A 363 -13.01 -14.77 -8.22
N THR A 364 -12.42 -14.62 -9.42
CA THR A 364 -11.69 -15.71 -10.08
C THR A 364 -10.43 -16.06 -9.31
N MET A 365 -9.68 -15.05 -8.84
CA MET A 365 -8.47 -15.26 -8.02
C MET A 365 -8.80 -15.84 -6.64
N ASP A 366 -9.77 -15.28 -5.90
CA ASP A 366 -10.17 -15.79 -4.58
C ASP A 366 -10.63 -17.26 -4.66
N ARG A 367 -11.35 -17.63 -5.72
CA ARG A 367 -11.73 -19.04 -5.98
C ARG A 367 -10.52 -19.93 -6.25
N LEU A 368 -9.54 -19.47 -7.01
CA LEU A 368 -8.28 -20.20 -7.23
C LEU A 368 -7.59 -20.46 -5.88
N MET A 369 -7.42 -19.41 -5.07
CA MET A 369 -6.75 -19.52 -3.77
C MET A 369 -7.47 -20.48 -2.82
N ARG A 370 -8.81 -20.48 -2.79
CA ARG A 370 -9.62 -21.41 -1.98
C ARG A 370 -9.55 -22.87 -2.45
N MET A 371 -9.27 -23.11 -3.73
CA MET A 371 -9.02 -24.46 -4.24
C MET A 371 -7.60 -24.92 -3.88
N MET A 372 -6.62 -24.02 -3.99
CA MET A 372 -5.22 -24.31 -3.70
C MET A 372 -4.96 -24.51 -2.20
N TYR A 373 -5.62 -23.77 -1.32
CA TYR A 373 -5.39 -23.83 0.12
C TYR A 373 -6.66 -24.22 0.89
N SER A 374 -6.50 -25.12 1.88
CA SER A 374 -7.54 -25.34 2.89
C SER A 374 -7.52 -24.29 4.01
N ASP A 375 -6.41 -23.56 4.14
CA ASP A 375 -6.23 -22.57 5.18
C ASP A 375 -6.96 -21.26 4.80
N PRO A 376 -7.97 -20.85 5.59
CA PRO A 376 -8.77 -19.67 5.26
C PRO A 376 -7.98 -18.35 5.39
N ARG A 377 -6.80 -18.34 6.03
CA ARG A 377 -5.97 -17.13 6.20
C ARG A 377 -5.36 -16.63 4.89
N VAL A 378 -5.26 -17.51 3.88
CA VAL A 378 -4.69 -17.18 2.56
C VAL A 378 -5.73 -16.54 1.63
N SER A 379 -7.02 -16.67 1.94
CA SER A 379 -8.14 -16.11 1.17
C SER A 379 -8.77 -14.92 1.89
N GLU A 380 -9.68 -14.23 1.21
CA GLU A 380 -10.43 -13.15 1.84
C GLU A 380 -11.36 -13.66 2.95
N ALA A 381 -11.38 -12.93 4.07
CA ALA A 381 -12.19 -13.26 5.22
C ALA A 381 -13.68 -13.23 4.87
N ARG A 382 -14.41 -14.25 5.31
CA ARG A 382 -15.85 -14.35 5.03
C ARG A 382 -16.63 -13.44 5.97
N VAL A 383 -17.78 -12.96 5.51
CA VAL A 383 -18.66 -12.10 6.31
C VAL A 383 -19.07 -12.79 7.61
N GLU A 384 -19.29 -14.12 7.59
CA GLU A 384 -19.62 -14.89 8.79
C GLU A 384 -18.50 -14.88 9.83
N ASP A 385 -17.24 -14.86 9.40
CA ASP A 385 -16.09 -14.82 10.29
C ASP A 385 -15.89 -13.40 10.84
N LEU A 386 -16.04 -12.38 9.98
CA LEU A 386 -16.01 -10.98 10.38
C LEU A 386 -17.09 -10.69 11.45
N ASN A 387 -18.29 -11.25 11.33
CA ASN A 387 -19.38 -11.10 12.30
C ASN A 387 -19.06 -11.67 13.69
N LYS A 388 -18.11 -12.61 13.82
CA LYS A 388 -17.71 -13.20 15.11
C LYS A 388 -16.67 -12.36 15.87
N LEU A 389 -16.16 -11.30 15.24
CA LEU A 389 -15.13 -10.44 15.81
C LEU A 389 -15.73 -9.47 16.82
N THR A 390 -14.94 -9.16 17.85
CA THR A 390 -15.26 -8.14 18.85
C THR A 390 -14.04 -7.23 19.03
N LEU A 391 -14.25 -6.01 19.54
CA LEU A 391 -13.15 -5.08 19.81
C LEU A 391 -12.06 -5.72 20.68
N ALA A 392 -12.43 -6.54 21.67
CA ALA A 392 -11.48 -7.24 22.53
C ALA A 392 -10.63 -8.28 21.76
N LYS A 393 -11.25 -9.04 20.86
CA LYS A 393 -10.55 -10.05 20.04
C LYS A 393 -9.54 -9.39 19.09
N VAL A 394 -9.95 -8.35 18.36
CA VAL A 394 -9.07 -7.67 17.41
C VAL A 394 -7.94 -6.95 18.11
N ARG A 395 -8.22 -6.31 19.25
CA ARG A 395 -7.22 -5.68 20.11
C ARG A 395 -6.19 -6.68 20.64
N SER A 396 -6.64 -7.84 21.11
CA SER A 396 -5.73 -8.91 21.55
C SER A 396 -4.90 -9.49 20.41
N SER A 397 -5.46 -9.59 19.19
CA SER A 397 -4.74 -10.08 18.01
C SER A 397 -3.64 -9.12 17.59
N VAL A 398 -3.91 -7.81 17.60
CA VAL A 398 -2.91 -6.80 17.22
C VAL A 398 -1.79 -6.72 18.26
N TRP A 399 -2.10 -6.71 19.55
CA TRP A 399 -1.09 -6.58 20.60
C TRP A 399 -0.20 -7.80 20.82
N SER A 400 -0.64 -8.99 20.42
CA SER A 400 0.24 -10.17 20.42
C SER A 400 1.30 -10.13 19.32
N GLN A 401 1.18 -9.18 18.37
CA GLN A 401 2.04 -9.04 17.20
C GLN A 401 2.82 -7.72 17.18
N LEU A 402 2.16 -6.56 17.32
CA LEU A 402 2.80 -5.22 17.35
C LEU A 402 3.49 -4.96 18.69
N ARG A 403 4.51 -5.77 19.00
CA ARG A 403 5.30 -5.66 20.22
C ARG A 403 6.56 -4.81 19.94
N PRO A 404 6.85 -3.74 20.69
CA PRO A 404 7.98 -2.86 20.40
C PRO A 404 9.33 -3.61 20.30
N GLN A 405 9.54 -4.60 21.17
CA GLN A 405 10.77 -5.41 21.18
C GLN A 405 10.96 -6.31 19.95
N ASP A 406 9.92 -6.54 19.15
CA ASP A 406 9.97 -7.41 17.96
C ASP A 406 10.12 -6.61 16.66
N LEU A 407 10.09 -5.27 16.73
CA LEU A 407 10.13 -4.42 15.55
C LEU A 407 11.47 -4.54 14.85
N GLU A 408 11.41 -4.62 13.52
CA GLU A 408 12.48 -4.19 12.65
C GLU A 408 12.06 -2.86 12.02
N ILE A 409 12.91 -1.85 12.17
CA ILE A 409 12.69 -0.47 11.77
C ILE A 409 13.66 -0.17 10.65
N ASN A 410 13.16 0.07 9.45
CA ASN A 410 13.96 0.37 8.27
C ASN A 410 13.78 1.84 7.90
N LEU A 411 14.86 2.61 7.80
CA LEU A 411 14.80 4.02 7.44
C LEU A 411 15.67 4.34 6.23
N VAL A 412 15.16 5.19 5.35
CA VAL A 412 15.90 5.68 4.17
C VAL A 412 15.59 7.16 4.01
N ALA A 413 16.63 7.99 4.04
CA ALA A 413 16.52 9.43 3.84
C ALA A 413 17.90 10.07 3.61
N ASP A 414 17.91 11.37 3.32
CA ASP A 414 19.12 12.19 3.28
C ASP A 414 19.51 12.63 4.70
N PHE A 415 20.06 11.70 5.48
CA PHE A 415 20.52 11.94 6.84
C PHE A 415 21.79 12.79 6.90
N GLU A 416 22.57 12.82 5.83
CA GLU A 416 23.74 13.69 5.72
C GLU A 416 23.35 15.13 5.36
N GLY A 417 22.18 15.33 4.75
CA GLY A 417 21.56 16.62 4.45
C GLY A 417 22.19 17.34 3.26
N LYS A 418 22.46 16.60 2.18
CA LYS A 418 22.83 17.11 0.86
C LYS A 418 21.79 18.08 0.30
N HIS A 419 20.51 17.76 0.39
CA HIS A 419 19.40 18.62 -0.06
C HIS A 419 19.38 19.95 0.70
N GLN A 420 19.62 19.91 2.01
CA GLN A 420 19.68 21.12 2.84
C GLN A 420 20.90 21.99 2.50
N ALA A 421 22.04 21.38 2.17
CA ALA A 421 23.23 22.12 1.75
C ALA A 421 23.02 22.83 0.41
N LYS A 422 22.33 22.16 -0.54
CA LYS A 422 21.95 22.74 -1.83
C LYS A 422 20.99 23.93 -1.67
N MET A 423 19.99 23.83 -0.81
CA MET A 423 19.08 24.94 -0.52
C MET A 423 19.81 26.14 0.10
N ALA A 424 20.69 25.90 1.07
CA ALA A 424 21.42 26.98 1.75
C ALA A 424 22.39 27.72 0.82
N SER A 425 23.00 27.04 -0.16
CA SER A 425 23.87 27.70 -1.14
C SER A 425 23.06 28.56 -2.12
N MET A 426 21.86 28.13 -2.50
CA MET A 426 20.93 28.92 -3.32
C MET A 426 20.47 30.18 -2.59
N GLU A 427 20.07 30.07 -1.32
CA GLU A 427 19.69 31.22 -0.49
C GLU A 427 20.85 32.21 -0.27
N GLY A 428 22.09 31.71 -0.16
CA GLY A 428 23.29 32.54 -0.01
C GLY A 428 23.76 33.25 -1.29
N GLY A 429 23.55 32.63 -2.46
CA GLY A 429 23.90 33.20 -3.77
C GLY A 429 23.08 34.44 -4.17
N LEU A 430 21.88 34.57 -3.60
CA LEU A 430 20.95 35.69 -3.82
C LEU A 430 21.42 37.04 -3.24
N SER A 431 22.52 37.07 -2.47
CA SER A 431 23.05 38.28 -1.81
C SER A 431 24.01 39.12 -2.70
N THR A 432 24.45 38.61 -3.85
CA THR A 432 25.31 39.40 -4.76
C THR A 432 24.92 39.20 -6.22
N GLY A 433 24.41 40.25 -6.85
CA GLY A 433 24.10 40.29 -8.29
C GLY A 433 25.33 40.12 -9.17
N LYS A 434 25.78 38.89 -9.36
CA LYS A 434 26.66 38.49 -10.45
C LYS A 434 25.97 37.40 -11.26
N HIS A 435 25.76 37.71 -12.53
CA HIS A 435 25.36 36.75 -13.56
C HIS A 435 26.21 35.48 -13.46
N ARG A 436 25.56 34.34 -13.26
CA ARG A 436 26.16 33.00 -13.37
C ARG A 436 26.34 32.74 -14.88
N GLU A 437 27.58 32.65 -15.36
CA GLU A 437 27.87 32.26 -16.75
C GLU A 437 27.51 30.77 -16.93
N GLU A 438 26.78 30.45 -18.01
CA GLU A 438 26.45 29.08 -18.42
C GLU A 438 27.74 28.29 -18.70
N GLY A 439 28.20 27.50 -17.72
CA GLY A 439 29.39 26.66 -17.89
C GLY A 439 30.06 26.15 -16.62
N GLU A 440 29.72 26.64 -15.42
CA GLU A 440 30.20 26.05 -14.16
C GLU A 440 29.36 24.80 -13.82
N SER A 441 29.99 23.63 -13.92
CA SER A 441 29.45 22.36 -13.42
C SER A 441 29.04 22.53 -11.96
N ASP A 442 27.84 22.08 -11.60
CA ASP A 442 27.37 22.00 -10.22
C ASP A 442 28.37 21.18 -9.38
N GLU A 443 29.32 21.85 -8.73
CA GLU A 443 30.12 21.22 -7.68
C GLU A 443 29.16 20.85 -6.55
N GLU A 444 28.94 19.55 -6.33
CA GLU A 444 28.18 19.03 -5.21
C GLU A 444 28.66 19.71 -3.91
N VAL A 445 27.79 20.50 -3.29
CA VAL A 445 28.09 21.15 -2.00
C VAL A 445 28.11 20.07 -0.92
N GLU A 446 29.26 19.43 -0.74
CA GLU A 446 29.45 18.41 0.29
C GLU A 446 29.63 19.03 1.67
N LEU A 447 28.91 18.50 2.65
CA LEU A 447 29.07 18.91 4.05
C LEU A 447 30.38 18.36 4.66
N PRO A 448 31.00 19.12 5.58
CA PRO A 448 32.16 18.62 6.34
C PRO A 448 31.84 17.31 7.05
N ALA A 449 32.80 16.38 7.09
CA ALA A 449 32.61 15.05 7.71
C ALA A 449 32.09 15.13 9.16
N ALA A 450 32.57 16.10 9.95
CA ALA A 450 32.09 16.32 11.32
C ALA A 450 30.60 16.72 11.41
N ALA A 451 30.08 17.44 10.41
CA ALA A 451 28.66 17.80 10.36
C ALA A 451 27.78 16.60 10.01
N ARG A 452 28.26 15.74 9.09
CA ARG A 452 27.61 14.46 8.73
C ARG A 452 27.53 13.53 9.94
N GLU A 453 28.65 13.31 10.62
CA GLU A 453 28.71 12.47 11.83
C GLU A 453 27.77 13.00 12.93
N ARG A 454 27.71 14.33 13.12
CA ARG A 454 26.80 14.94 14.08
C ARG A 454 25.33 14.68 13.74
N ARG A 455 24.93 14.76 12.47
CA ARG A 455 23.55 14.47 12.06
C ARG A 455 23.18 13.01 12.26
N LEU A 456 24.07 12.09 11.91
CA LEU A 456 23.86 10.66 12.16
C LEU A 456 23.72 10.36 13.66
N LEU A 457 24.53 11.01 14.50
CA LEU A 457 24.39 10.89 15.95
C LEU A 457 23.05 11.42 16.46
N GLN A 458 22.54 12.52 15.90
CA GLN A 458 21.22 13.07 16.24
C GLN A 458 20.08 12.13 15.82
N LEU A 459 20.19 11.49 14.65
CA LEU A 459 19.26 10.45 14.21
C LEU A 459 19.23 9.29 15.22
N GLU A 460 20.40 8.75 15.56
CA GLU A 460 20.52 7.62 16.49
C GLU A 460 19.99 7.97 17.89
N GLU A 461 20.25 9.19 18.37
CA GLU A 461 19.72 9.71 19.63
C GLU A 461 18.19 9.83 19.58
N ALA A 462 17.62 10.33 18.48
CA ALA A 462 16.17 10.41 18.31
C ALA A 462 15.51 9.03 18.29
N LEU A 463 16.07 8.07 17.53
CA LEU A 463 15.56 6.69 17.50
C LEU A 463 15.59 6.03 18.88
N TRP A 464 16.67 6.23 19.62
CA TRP A 464 16.79 5.73 20.99
C TRP A 464 15.75 6.39 21.91
N THR A 465 15.63 7.71 21.83
CA THR A 465 14.75 8.53 22.69
C THR A 465 13.28 8.20 22.49
N TYR A 466 12.84 8.05 21.24
CA TYR A 466 11.43 7.87 20.93
C TYR A 466 11.05 6.40 20.71
N LEU A 467 11.85 5.58 20.04
CA LEU A 467 11.48 4.18 19.78
C LEU A 467 12.16 3.21 20.75
N GLY A 468 13.38 3.51 21.19
CA GLY A 468 14.15 2.68 22.12
C GLY A 468 13.67 2.76 23.58
N SER A 469 13.00 3.86 23.94
CA SER A 469 12.39 4.06 25.26
C SER A 469 11.03 3.37 25.42
N LEU A 470 10.43 2.89 24.32
CA LEU A 470 9.15 2.18 24.37
C LEU A 470 9.26 0.97 25.31
N PRO A 471 8.31 0.81 26.26
CA PRO A 471 8.33 -0.31 27.18
C PRO A 471 8.16 -1.64 26.42
N VAL A 472 8.86 -2.67 26.90
CA VAL A 472 8.69 -4.03 26.39
C VAL A 472 7.24 -4.46 26.61
N SER A 473 6.58 -4.89 25.53
CA SER A 473 5.19 -5.34 25.60
C SER A 473 5.06 -6.55 26.53
N PRO A 474 4.13 -6.55 27.49
CA PRO A 474 3.87 -7.69 28.37
C PRO A 474 3.12 -8.82 27.67
N HIS A 475 2.62 -8.60 26.45
CA HIS A 475 1.84 -9.57 25.71
C HIS A 475 2.71 -10.71 25.16
N ALA A 476 2.21 -11.94 25.32
CA ALA A 476 2.84 -13.12 24.74
C ALA A 476 2.82 -13.03 23.21
N LYS A 477 3.90 -13.53 22.58
CA LYS A 477 3.99 -13.63 21.12
C LYS A 477 2.91 -14.58 20.62
N GLY A 478 2.17 -14.17 19.58
CA GLY A 478 1.25 -15.07 18.89
C GLY A 478 1.98 -16.25 18.22
N ASP A 479 1.28 -17.36 18.03
CA ASP A 479 1.77 -18.44 17.17
C ASP A 479 1.65 -18.01 15.71
N ILE A 480 2.80 -17.84 15.06
CA ILE A 480 2.92 -17.36 13.70
C ILE A 480 3.54 -18.41 12.77
N ASP A 481 4.01 -19.55 13.30
CA ASP A 481 4.83 -20.49 12.54
C ASP A 481 4.01 -21.49 11.71
N ARG A 482 2.69 -21.47 11.87
CA ARG A 482 1.79 -22.27 11.05
C ARG A 482 1.74 -21.76 9.61
N ALA A 483 2.56 -22.35 8.73
CA ALA A 483 2.52 -22.12 7.30
C ALA A 483 1.26 -22.76 6.66
N PRO A 484 0.60 -22.08 5.71
CA PRO A 484 -0.44 -22.69 4.91
C PRO A 484 0.18 -23.72 3.97
N VAL A 485 -0.43 -24.89 3.89
CA VAL A 485 0.02 -25.97 3.00
C VAL A 485 -0.88 -26.02 1.78
N ILE A 486 -0.30 -26.08 0.58
CA ILE A 486 -1.08 -26.25 -0.64
C ILE A 486 -1.71 -27.65 -0.66
N ARG A 487 -2.95 -27.75 -1.12
CA ARG A 487 -3.63 -29.03 -1.29
C ARG A 487 -2.90 -29.88 -2.31
N ARG A 488 -2.81 -31.18 -2.03
CA ARG A 488 -2.27 -32.17 -2.96
C ARG A 488 -3.24 -32.32 -4.13
N GLY A 489 -2.81 -31.91 -5.31
CA GLY A 489 -3.66 -32.01 -6.49
C GLY A 489 -4.00 -33.46 -6.87
N GLU A 490 -3.09 -34.38 -6.56
CA GLU A 490 -3.24 -35.83 -6.78
C GLU A 490 -4.39 -36.45 -5.95
N ASP A 491 -4.70 -35.87 -4.79
CA ASP A 491 -5.79 -36.34 -3.92
C ASP A 491 -7.16 -35.78 -4.34
N LEU A 492 -7.18 -34.86 -5.32
CA LEU A 492 -8.37 -34.14 -5.76
C LEU A 492 -8.81 -34.59 -7.15
N SER A 493 -10.12 -34.73 -7.33
CA SER A 493 -10.70 -34.96 -8.65
C SER A 493 -10.43 -33.77 -9.59
N PRO A 494 -10.43 -33.97 -10.92
CA PRO A 494 -10.31 -32.85 -11.86
C PRO A 494 -11.36 -31.73 -11.64
N GLU A 495 -12.56 -32.08 -11.19
CA GLU A 495 -13.64 -31.14 -10.87
C GLU A 495 -13.37 -30.31 -9.59
N GLU A 496 -12.59 -30.83 -8.66
CA GLU A 496 -12.18 -30.09 -7.46
C GLU A 496 -11.02 -29.13 -7.72
N ARG A 497 -10.21 -29.40 -8.75
CA ARG A 497 -9.08 -28.57 -9.17
C ARG A 497 -9.44 -27.54 -10.24
N GLN A 498 -10.58 -27.72 -10.90
CA GLN A 498 -11.07 -26.80 -11.92
C GLN A 498 -12.48 -26.34 -11.60
N ARG A 499 -12.66 -25.03 -11.44
CA ARG A 499 -13.99 -24.44 -11.26
C ARG A 499 -14.24 -23.31 -12.24
N SER A 500 -15.48 -23.22 -12.70
CA SER A 500 -15.97 -22.14 -13.53
C SER A 500 -17.05 -21.31 -12.83
N ALA A 501 -17.19 -20.04 -13.22
CA ALA A 501 -18.31 -19.20 -12.86
C ALA A 501 -18.79 -18.33 -14.03
N HIS A 502 -20.00 -17.85 -13.87
CA HIS A 502 -20.56 -16.78 -14.70
C HIS A 502 -21.04 -15.64 -13.79
N LEU A 503 -20.70 -14.42 -14.16
CA LEU A 503 -21.15 -13.18 -13.52
C LEU A 503 -22.06 -12.44 -14.51
N GLU A 504 -23.27 -12.10 -14.08
CA GLU A 504 -24.14 -11.25 -14.90
C GLU A 504 -23.55 -9.84 -14.99
N ASP A 505 -23.31 -9.36 -16.20
CA ASP A 505 -22.68 -8.07 -16.49
C ASP A 505 -23.21 -7.55 -17.85
N SER A 506 -23.11 -6.23 -18.10
CA SER A 506 -23.39 -5.67 -19.42
C SER A 506 -22.30 -6.03 -20.44
N ASP A 507 -21.06 -6.20 -19.97
CA ASP A 507 -19.90 -6.42 -20.82
C ASP A 507 -19.51 -7.90 -20.90
N GLU A 508 -19.31 -8.39 -22.12
CA GLU A 508 -18.82 -9.75 -22.37
C GLU A 508 -17.31 -9.85 -22.14
N ARG A 509 -16.89 -10.55 -21.08
CA ARG A 509 -15.48 -10.68 -20.70
C ARG A 509 -15.19 -12.05 -20.11
N ALA A 510 -13.96 -12.53 -20.21
CA ALA A 510 -13.56 -13.75 -19.53
C ALA A 510 -12.14 -13.67 -19.02
N VAL A 511 -11.94 -14.22 -17.83
CA VAL A 511 -10.66 -14.26 -17.13
C VAL A 511 -10.46 -15.66 -16.58
N ALA A 512 -9.24 -16.17 -16.68
CA ALA A 512 -8.86 -17.41 -16.06
C ALA A 512 -7.52 -17.28 -15.32
N ASN A 513 -7.45 -17.90 -14.15
CA ASN A 513 -6.25 -17.99 -13.34
C ASN A 513 -5.84 -19.46 -13.24
N ILE A 514 -4.60 -19.75 -13.61
CA ILE A 514 -3.96 -21.07 -13.48
C ILE A 514 -2.93 -20.97 -12.35
N GLY A 515 -3.02 -21.80 -11.33
CA GLY A 515 -2.13 -21.74 -10.18
C GLY A 515 -1.54 -23.09 -9.78
N GLY A 516 -0.44 -23.02 -9.03
CA GLY A 516 0.22 -24.19 -8.46
C GLY A 516 1.24 -23.80 -7.39
N GLY A 517 1.75 -24.79 -6.67
CA GLY A 517 2.73 -24.58 -5.61
C GLY A 517 4.09 -24.15 -6.14
N ALA A 518 4.78 -23.31 -5.37
CA ALA A 518 6.13 -22.82 -5.65
C ALA A 518 6.94 -22.82 -4.34
N PRO A 519 8.28 -22.74 -4.39
CA PRO A 519 9.06 -22.45 -3.19
C PRO A 519 8.86 -20.99 -2.76
N ASN A 520 9.22 -20.70 -1.51
CA ASN A 520 9.37 -19.35 -0.99
C ASN A 520 10.62 -18.66 -1.56
N ARG A 521 10.89 -17.42 -1.14
CA ARG A 521 12.01 -16.61 -1.65
C ARG A 521 13.37 -17.30 -1.52
N TRP A 522 13.52 -18.13 -0.48
CA TRP A 522 14.76 -18.80 -0.10
C TRP A 522 14.89 -20.20 -0.68
N GLY A 523 13.98 -20.62 -1.57
CA GLY A 523 13.99 -21.94 -2.19
C GLY A 523 13.39 -23.05 -1.32
N LYS A 524 12.79 -22.74 -0.17
CA LYS A 524 12.12 -23.73 0.68
C LYS A 524 10.65 -23.89 0.30
N GLY A 525 10.12 -25.09 0.43
CA GLY A 525 8.70 -25.37 0.23
C GLY A 525 8.05 -25.93 1.49
N ASP A 526 6.72 -26.03 1.45
CA ASP A 526 5.96 -26.71 2.51
C ASP A 526 6.24 -28.22 2.50
N ALA A 527 5.57 -28.96 3.39
CA ALA A 527 5.73 -30.40 3.49
C ALA A 527 5.42 -31.14 2.18
N TYR A 528 4.40 -30.71 1.42
CA TYR A 528 4.05 -31.35 0.15
C TYR A 528 5.04 -31.01 -0.95
N HIS A 529 5.42 -29.74 -1.08
CA HIS A 529 6.44 -29.30 -2.02
C HIS A 529 7.76 -30.04 -1.80
N THR A 530 8.21 -30.14 -0.54
CA THR A 530 9.43 -30.85 -0.16
C THR A 530 9.40 -32.33 -0.56
N GLU A 531 8.25 -33.00 -0.36
CA GLU A 531 8.05 -34.38 -0.82
C GLU A 531 8.18 -34.50 -2.34
N VAL A 532 7.49 -33.62 -3.10
CA VAL A 532 7.57 -33.62 -4.57
C VAL A 532 8.98 -33.32 -5.06
N MET A 533 9.72 -32.41 -4.40
CA MET A 533 11.12 -32.14 -4.73
C MET A 533 12.01 -33.36 -4.50
N GLY A 534 11.77 -34.11 -3.42
CA GLY A 534 12.42 -35.40 -3.16
C GLY A 534 12.17 -36.42 -4.27
N LEU A 535 10.93 -36.55 -4.74
CA LEU A 535 10.57 -37.42 -5.87
C LEU A 535 11.23 -36.98 -7.18
N LYS A 536 11.33 -35.67 -7.41
CA LYS A 536 12.05 -35.09 -8.56
C LYS A 536 13.57 -35.19 -8.44
N SER A 537 14.10 -35.68 -7.31
CA SER A 537 15.53 -35.65 -6.98
C SER A 537 16.13 -34.24 -7.12
N PHE A 538 15.33 -33.23 -6.79
CA PHE A 538 15.70 -31.82 -6.90
C PHE A 538 16.56 -31.38 -5.71
N SER A 539 17.55 -30.53 -5.96
CA SER A 539 18.30 -29.83 -4.92
C SER A 539 18.72 -28.45 -5.40
N TRP A 540 18.67 -27.48 -4.49
CA TRP A 540 19.35 -26.19 -4.65
C TRP A 540 20.85 -26.29 -4.37
N ASP A 541 21.23 -27.24 -3.52
CA ASP A 541 22.60 -27.40 -3.04
C ASP A 541 23.52 -27.90 -4.15
N ALA A 542 24.68 -27.28 -4.25
CA ALA A 542 25.77 -27.75 -5.08
C ALA A 542 27.08 -27.56 -4.32
N PRO A 543 27.68 -28.63 -3.79
CA PRO A 543 28.89 -28.53 -2.98
C PRO A 543 30.00 -27.79 -3.74
N ASN A 544 30.62 -26.82 -3.05
CA ASN A 544 31.72 -25.97 -3.57
C ASN A 544 31.30 -24.97 -4.66
N SER A 545 30.05 -24.49 -4.66
CA SER A 545 29.59 -23.48 -5.59
C SER A 545 29.24 -22.19 -4.85
N GLU A 546 30.19 -21.24 -4.82
CA GLU A 546 29.99 -19.92 -4.20
C GLU A 546 28.69 -19.24 -4.64
N LEU A 547 28.32 -19.36 -5.92
CA LEU A 547 27.08 -18.82 -6.48
C LEU A 547 25.82 -19.45 -5.84
N LYS A 548 25.84 -20.75 -5.57
CA LYS A 548 24.64 -21.52 -5.17
C LYS A 548 24.46 -21.56 -3.66
N ASP A 549 25.56 -21.42 -2.92
CA ASP A 549 25.55 -21.32 -1.47
C ASP A 549 25.04 -19.93 -1.01
N HIS A 550 25.14 -18.91 -1.87
CA HIS A 550 24.67 -17.55 -1.60
C HIS A 550 23.14 -17.52 -1.32
N PRO A 551 22.68 -16.86 -0.24
CA PRO A 551 21.26 -16.77 0.10
C PRO A 551 20.30 -16.28 -1.01
N LEU A 552 20.75 -15.36 -1.89
CA LEU A 552 19.96 -14.82 -2.99
C LEU A 552 19.71 -15.79 -4.13
N TYR A 553 20.49 -16.87 -4.23
CA TYR A 553 20.55 -17.69 -5.44
C TYR A 553 19.17 -18.16 -5.91
N ALA A 554 18.36 -18.72 -5.01
CA ALA A 554 17.02 -19.19 -5.33
C ALA A 554 16.13 -18.04 -5.85
N SER A 555 16.07 -16.92 -5.12
CA SER A 555 15.31 -15.72 -5.48
C SER A 555 15.69 -15.21 -6.88
N MET A 556 16.99 -15.08 -7.18
CA MET A 556 17.47 -14.60 -8.48
C MET A 556 17.12 -15.57 -9.61
N CYS A 557 17.22 -16.88 -9.40
CA CYS A 557 16.80 -17.87 -10.39
C CYS A 557 15.29 -17.81 -10.66
N LEU A 558 14.48 -17.66 -9.60
CA LEU A 558 13.02 -17.57 -9.69
C LEU A 558 12.58 -16.29 -10.41
N LEU A 559 13.21 -15.15 -10.14
CA LEU A 559 12.95 -13.88 -10.84
C LEU A 559 13.30 -13.97 -12.33
N ALA A 560 14.48 -14.51 -12.66
CA ALA A 560 14.87 -14.72 -14.06
C ALA A 560 13.90 -15.68 -14.78
N MET A 561 13.45 -16.73 -14.10
CA MET A 561 12.47 -17.68 -14.62
C MET A 561 11.11 -17.01 -14.88
N ARG A 562 10.62 -16.17 -13.96
CA ARG A 562 9.38 -15.39 -14.12
C ARG A 562 9.42 -14.56 -15.41
N GLU A 563 10.51 -13.82 -15.64
CA GLU A 563 10.68 -12.99 -16.83
C GLU A 563 10.73 -13.82 -18.13
N VAL A 564 11.36 -15.00 -18.10
CA VAL A 564 11.37 -15.93 -19.24
C VAL A 564 9.97 -16.48 -19.54
N ILE A 565 9.21 -16.89 -18.52
CA ILE A 565 7.86 -17.40 -18.68
C ILE A 565 6.93 -16.30 -19.22
N ASN A 566 6.99 -15.08 -18.67
CA ASN A 566 6.23 -13.93 -19.17
C ASN A 566 6.52 -13.65 -20.65
N THR A 567 7.80 -13.65 -21.04
CA THR A 567 8.19 -13.46 -22.45
C THR A 567 7.59 -14.52 -23.37
N ARG A 568 7.57 -15.79 -22.93
CA ARG A 568 6.97 -16.90 -23.69
C ARG A 568 5.44 -16.80 -23.76
N LEU A 569 4.78 -16.38 -22.69
CA LEU A 569 3.34 -16.15 -22.65
C LEU A 569 2.94 -15.06 -23.64
N PHE A 570 3.61 -13.91 -23.63
CA PHE A 570 3.35 -12.83 -24.59
C PHE A 570 3.56 -13.29 -26.04
N SER A 571 4.69 -13.94 -26.33
CA SER A 571 4.99 -14.38 -27.70
C SER A 571 3.97 -15.41 -28.22
N THR A 572 3.44 -16.29 -27.35
CA THR A 572 2.58 -17.41 -27.74
C THR A 572 1.11 -17.01 -27.71
N VAL A 573 0.61 -16.61 -26.54
CA VAL A 573 -0.82 -16.39 -26.28
C VAL A 573 -1.29 -15.09 -26.94
N ARG A 574 -0.49 -14.02 -26.83
CA ARG A 574 -0.81 -12.71 -27.40
C ARG A 574 -0.41 -12.62 -28.87
N ASP A 575 0.88 -12.76 -29.19
CA ASP A 575 1.36 -12.43 -30.55
C ASP A 575 1.04 -13.53 -31.58
N SER A 576 1.30 -14.80 -31.26
CA SER A 576 1.13 -15.90 -32.22
C SER A 576 -0.33 -16.33 -32.39
N LEU A 577 -1.09 -16.40 -31.29
CA LEU A 577 -2.46 -16.93 -31.30
C LEU A 577 -3.54 -15.83 -31.27
N GLY A 578 -3.19 -14.59 -30.93
CA GLY A 578 -4.14 -13.47 -30.86
C GLY A 578 -5.30 -13.74 -29.90
N LEU A 579 -5.05 -14.48 -28.81
CA LEU A 579 -6.10 -14.95 -27.89
C LEU A 579 -6.38 -13.95 -26.77
N SER A 580 -5.37 -13.19 -26.37
CA SER A 580 -5.40 -12.35 -25.18
C SER A 580 -4.59 -11.08 -25.39
N TYR A 581 -5.10 -9.96 -24.89
CA TYR A 581 -4.32 -8.73 -24.78
C TYR A 581 -3.50 -8.68 -23.49
N ASP A 582 -3.96 -9.37 -22.44
CA ASP A 582 -3.36 -9.35 -21.12
C ASP A 582 -3.20 -10.78 -20.57
N CYS A 583 -1.94 -11.22 -20.55
CA CYS A 583 -1.50 -12.46 -19.96
C CYS A 583 -0.27 -12.20 -19.09
N SER A 584 -0.27 -12.74 -17.88
CA SER A 584 0.83 -12.56 -16.93
C SER A 584 1.09 -13.83 -16.12
N PHE A 585 2.33 -13.97 -15.65
CA PHE A 585 2.80 -14.98 -14.74
C PHE A 585 3.46 -14.30 -13.53
N GLU A 586 2.94 -14.62 -12.36
CA GLU A 586 3.36 -14.05 -11.09
C GLU A 586 3.82 -15.14 -10.12
N LEU A 587 4.82 -14.79 -9.30
CA LEU A 587 5.35 -15.62 -8.22
C LEU A 587 5.13 -14.90 -6.90
N SER A 588 4.39 -15.53 -6.00
CA SER A 588 4.25 -15.09 -4.62
C SER A 588 5.29 -15.82 -3.77
N MET A 589 6.40 -15.12 -3.50
CA MET A 589 7.54 -15.63 -2.75
C MET A 589 7.52 -15.08 -1.33
N PHE A 590 7.21 -15.93 -0.36
CA PHE A 590 7.23 -15.55 1.05
C PHE A 590 8.64 -15.43 1.62
N ASP A 591 8.79 -14.54 2.60
CA ASP A 591 10.06 -14.23 3.26
C ASP A 591 10.26 -15.06 4.54
N ARG A 592 9.18 -15.47 5.22
CA ARG A 592 9.21 -16.26 6.46
C ARG A 592 8.58 -17.65 6.30
N LEU A 593 7.41 -17.74 5.68
CA LEU A 593 6.65 -18.97 5.55
C LEU A 593 7.29 -19.93 4.55
N GLU A 594 7.24 -21.22 4.87
CA GLU A 594 7.79 -22.30 4.05
C GLU A 594 6.77 -22.70 2.97
N ALA A 595 6.63 -21.88 1.93
CA ALA A 595 6.05 -22.17 0.60
C ALA A 595 5.76 -20.85 -0.11
N GLY A 596 5.61 -20.90 -1.43
CA GLY A 596 4.99 -19.84 -2.22
C GLY A 596 3.96 -20.44 -3.16
N TRP A 597 3.44 -19.62 -4.05
CA TRP A 597 2.67 -20.11 -5.20
C TRP A 597 3.01 -19.32 -6.45
N PHE A 598 2.62 -19.86 -7.59
CA PHE A 598 2.54 -19.10 -8.83
C PHE A 598 1.10 -18.97 -9.28
N SER A 599 0.82 -17.91 -10.01
CA SER A 599 -0.43 -17.73 -10.76
C SER A 599 -0.12 -17.26 -12.17
N CYS A 600 -0.90 -17.75 -13.13
CA CYS A 600 -0.91 -17.26 -14.50
C CYS A 600 -2.32 -16.78 -14.82
N THR A 601 -2.44 -15.48 -15.05
CA THR A 601 -3.71 -14.83 -15.39
C THR A 601 -3.78 -14.66 -16.89
N VAL A 602 -4.92 -15.03 -17.49
CA VAL A 602 -5.20 -14.77 -18.91
C VAL A 602 -6.60 -14.19 -19.07
N SER A 603 -6.71 -13.13 -19.86
CA SER A 603 -8.00 -12.54 -20.26
C SER A 603 -8.29 -12.88 -21.72
N ALA A 604 -9.53 -13.20 -22.07
CA ALA A 604 -9.89 -13.44 -23.47
C ALA A 604 -11.36 -13.16 -23.72
N HIS A 605 -11.76 -13.21 -24.99
CA HIS A 605 -13.18 -13.27 -25.32
C HIS A 605 -13.81 -14.55 -24.73
N PRO A 606 -15.04 -14.51 -24.17
CA PRO A 606 -15.68 -15.68 -23.54
C PRO A 606 -15.71 -16.94 -24.41
N SER A 607 -15.90 -16.81 -25.72
CA SER A 607 -15.91 -17.97 -26.63
C SER A 607 -14.54 -18.63 -26.83
N ARG A 608 -13.44 -17.96 -26.49
CA ARG A 608 -12.05 -18.42 -26.74
C ARG A 608 -11.23 -18.56 -25.46
N ILE A 609 -11.80 -18.34 -24.28
CA ILE A 609 -11.05 -18.41 -23.02
C ILE A 609 -10.45 -19.79 -22.76
N GLN A 610 -11.11 -20.87 -23.18
CA GLN A 610 -10.57 -22.21 -23.04
C GLN A 610 -9.32 -22.42 -23.90
N GLU A 611 -9.32 -21.92 -25.14
CA GLU A 611 -8.13 -21.93 -26.01
C GLU A 611 -6.97 -21.17 -25.36
N ALA A 612 -7.24 -20.02 -24.73
CA ALA A 612 -6.24 -19.22 -24.02
C ALA A 612 -5.66 -19.95 -22.80
N VAL A 613 -6.53 -20.61 -22.00
CA VAL A 613 -6.11 -21.42 -20.85
C VAL A 613 -5.22 -22.58 -21.29
N ASP A 614 -5.61 -23.29 -22.36
CA ASP A 614 -4.84 -24.44 -22.84
C ASP A 614 -3.49 -23.99 -23.44
N ALA A 615 -3.46 -22.85 -24.13
CA ALA A 615 -2.21 -22.25 -24.61
C ALA A 615 -1.30 -21.84 -23.44
N ALA A 616 -1.83 -21.21 -22.39
CA ALA A 616 -1.06 -20.81 -21.21
C ALA A 616 -0.51 -22.02 -20.44
N LYS A 617 -1.33 -23.06 -20.21
CA LYS A 617 -0.86 -24.35 -19.66
C LYS A 617 0.25 -24.95 -20.53
N GLY A 618 0.09 -24.88 -21.86
CA GLY A 618 1.08 -25.33 -22.82
C GLY A 618 2.42 -24.59 -22.69
N VAL A 619 2.42 -23.28 -22.43
CA VAL A 619 3.64 -22.51 -22.15
C VAL A 619 4.27 -22.94 -20.83
N LEU A 620 3.48 -23.00 -19.75
CA LEU A 620 3.97 -23.37 -18.42
C LEU A 620 4.60 -24.77 -18.41
N GLN A 621 3.96 -25.75 -19.06
CA GLN A 621 4.46 -27.13 -19.14
C GLN A 621 5.53 -27.31 -20.23
N GLY A 622 5.50 -26.44 -21.24
CA GLY A 622 6.39 -26.48 -22.40
C GLY A 622 7.86 -26.23 -22.06
N VAL A 623 8.15 -25.61 -20.92
CA VAL A 623 9.54 -25.41 -20.44
C VAL A 623 10.29 -26.74 -20.23
N LYS A 624 9.58 -27.84 -19.94
CA LYS A 624 10.17 -29.20 -19.89
C LYS A 624 10.63 -29.70 -21.26
N ARG A 625 9.92 -29.31 -22.32
CA ARG A 625 10.15 -29.78 -23.71
C ARG A 625 11.07 -28.87 -24.50
N ARG A 626 10.97 -27.56 -24.27
CA ARG A 626 11.81 -26.52 -24.85
C ARG A 626 12.60 -25.85 -23.73
N PRO A 627 13.83 -26.30 -23.47
CA PRO A 627 14.69 -25.71 -22.45
C PRO A 627 14.87 -24.21 -22.64
N ILE A 628 15.18 -23.51 -21.56
CA ILE A 628 15.51 -22.09 -21.57
C ILE A 628 16.80 -21.88 -22.38
N SER A 629 16.77 -20.94 -23.32
CA SER A 629 17.93 -20.57 -24.12
C SER A 629 18.74 -19.44 -23.47
N GLU A 630 20.02 -19.34 -23.80
CA GLU A 630 20.86 -18.23 -23.33
C GLU A 630 20.34 -16.86 -23.82
N LEU A 631 19.70 -16.80 -24.98
CA LEU A 631 19.09 -15.57 -25.49
C LEU A 631 17.93 -15.11 -24.59
N GLU A 632 17.04 -16.02 -24.20
CA GLU A 632 15.94 -15.74 -23.29
C GLU A 632 16.46 -15.26 -21.92
N LEU A 633 17.47 -15.96 -21.37
CA LEU A 633 18.12 -15.52 -20.14
C LEU A 633 18.79 -14.15 -20.28
N SER A 634 19.50 -13.90 -21.38
CA SER A 634 20.17 -12.60 -21.59
C SER A 634 19.19 -11.44 -21.65
N THR A 635 17.98 -11.67 -22.17
CA THR A 635 16.91 -10.69 -22.23
C THR A 635 16.32 -10.47 -20.84
N ALA A 636 15.97 -11.54 -20.13
CA ALA A 636 15.50 -11.46 -18.75
C ALA A 636 16.50 -10.75 -17.83
N ARG A 637 17.79 -11.10 -17.94
CA ARG A 637 18.89 -10.48 -17.18
C ARG A 637 18.96 -8.98 -17.43
N ARG A 638 18.89 -8.55 -18.70
CA ARG A 638 18.90 -7.11 -19.06
C ARG A 638 17.71 -6.38 -18.46
N THR A 639 16.52 -6.96 -18.51
CA THR A 639 15.31 -6.37 -17.91
C THR A 639 15.45 -6.23 -16.40
N LEU A 640 15.88 -7.29 -15.71
CA LEU A 640 16.03 -7.28 -14.25
C LEU A 640 17.12 -6.31 -13.78
N MET A 641 18.26 -6.25 -14.47
CA MET A 641 19.32 -5.30 -14.15
C MET A 641 18.87 -3.85 -14.36
N ARG A 642 18.23 -3.55 -15.50
CA ARG A 642 17.73 -2.20 -15.77
C ARG A 642 16.67 -1.79 -14.73
N ARG A 643 15.79 -2.71 -14.34
CA ARG A 643 14.82 -2.49 -13.26
C ARG A 643 15.54 -2.18 -11.95
N HIS A 644 16.51 -2.99 -11.54
CA HIS A 644 17.32 -2.74 -10.34
C HIS A 644 18.01 -1.37 -10.36
N GLU A 645 18.67 -1.00 -11.46
CA GLU A 645 19.34 0.30 -11.63
C GLU A 645 18.37 1.48 -11.52
N THR A 646 17.16 1.33 -12.09
CA THR A 646 16.11 2.37 -12.04
C THR A 646 15.53 2.48 -10.64
N ASP A 647 15.17 1.36 -10.03
CA ASP A 647 14.51 1.30 -8.73
C ASP A 647 15.45 1.76 -7.60
N LEU A 648 16.78 1.65 -7.76
CA LEU A 648 17.77 2.22 -6.84
C LEU A 648 17.64 3.74 -6.63
N GLN A 649 16.91 4.44 -7.50
CA GLN A 649 16.60 5.87 -7.37
C GLN A 649 15.35 6.15 -6.50
N SER A 650 14.71 5.12 -5.93
CA SER A 650 13.53 5.29 -5.07
C SER A 650 13.80 4.85 -3.63
N ASN A 651 13.33 5.64 -2.66
CA ASN A 651 13.39 5.27 -1.25
C ASN A 651 12.57 4.01 -0.94
N GLU A 652 11.45 3.78 -1.63
CA GLU A 652 10.61 2.58 -1.46
C GLU A 652 11.40 1.31 -1.77
N TYR A 653 12.18 1.33 -2.85
CA TYR A 653 13.02 0.20 -3.21
C TYR A 653 14.12 -0.06 -2.17
N TRP A 654 14.79 1.00 -1.70
CA TRP A 654 15.77 0.87 -0.62
C TRP A 654 15.14 0.31 0.66
N ILE A 655 13.94 0.76 1.04
CA ILE A 655 13.18 0.19 2.16
C ILE A 655 12.96 -1.31 1.96
N SER A 656 12.60 -1.75 0.75
CA SER A 656 12.45 -3.18 0.43
C SER A 656 13.77 -3.97 0.56
N LEU A 657 14.91 -3.35 0.20
CA LEU A 657 16.23 -3.94 0.35
C LEU A 657 16.62 -4.06 1.83
N LEU A 658 16.34 -3.06 2.66
CA LEU A 658 16.64 -3.08 4.10
C LEU A 658 15.75 -4.06 4.89
N THR A 659 14.51 -4.22 4.46
CA THR A 659 13.53 -5.07 5.13
C THR A 659 14.02 -6.53 5.22
N HIS A 660 13.84 -7.17 6.36
CA HIS A 660 14.23 -8.54 6.69
C HIS A 660 15.72 -8.80 7.01
N LEU A 661 16.58 -7.78 7.02
CA LEU A 661 18.02 -7.95 7.26
C LEU A 661 18.39 -8.44 8.68
N GLN A 662 17.52 -8.25 9.67
CA GLN A 662 17.78 -8.61 11.07
C GLN A 662 16.73 -9.57 11.66
N PHE A 663 15.82 -10.10 10.84
CA PHE A 663 14.94 -11.21 11.23
C PHE A 663 15.63 -12.58 11.07
N GLU A 664 15.04 -13.61 11.69
CA GLU A 664 15.48 -14.99 11.53
C GLU A 664 15.11 -15.51 10.13
N ASN A 665 15.94 -15.21 9.14
CA ASN A 665 15.84 -15.72 7.77
C ASN A 665 17.24 -15.83 7.14
N ARG A 666 17.33 -16.11 5.83
CA ARG A 666 18.62 -16.24 5.12
C ARG A 666 19.18 -14.90 4.61
N LYS A 667 18.41 -13.82 4.63
CA LYS A 667 18.82 -12.51 4.12
C LYS A 667 19.92 -11.92 4.99
N ASP A 668 20.94 -11.40 4.33
CA ASP A 668 22.03 -10.66 4.94
C ASP A 668 22.44 -9.51 4.01
N LEU A 669 23.46 -8.73 4.38
CA LEU A 669 23.93 -7.60 3.58
C LEU A 669 24.50 -8.01 2.21
N SER A 670 25.02 -9.24 2.07
CA SER A 670 25.46 -9.76 0.77
C SER A 670 24.29 -9.81 -0.23
N CYS A 671 23.07 -9.99 0.27
CA CYS A 671 21.85 -9.97 -0.54
C CYS A 671 21.50 -8.60 -1.14
N ILE A 672 22.22 -7.55 -0.77
CA ILE A 672 22.08 -6.22 -1.36
C ILE A 672 23.28 -5.95 -2.25
N GLN A 673 24.49 -6.23 -1.74
CA GLN A 673 25.76 -6.01 -2.45
C GLN A 673 25.87 -6.81 -3.75
N ASP A 674 25.45 -8.07 -3.74
CA ASP A 674 25.78 -9.02 -4.80
C ASP A 674 24.66 -9.19 -5.84
N ILE A 675 23.54 -8.44 -5.80
CA ILE A 675 22.41 -8.60 -6.75
C ILE A 675 22.90 -8.62 -8.21
N ASP A 676 23.71 -7.62 -8.55
CA ASP A 676 24.28 -7.42 -9.87
C ASP A 676 25.21 -8.56 -10.30
N LYS A 677 26.09 -8.98 -9.39
CA LYS A 677 27.02 -10.10 -9.56
C LYS A 677 26.27 -11.42 -9.73
N MET A 678 25.21 -11.63 -8.95
CA MET A 678 24.37 -12.82 -9.00
C MET A 678 23.67 -12.91 -10.36
N LEU A 679 22.98 -11.86 -10.81
CA LEU A 679 22.30 -11.83 -12.11
C LEU A 679 23.26 -12.07 -13.27
N LYS A 680 24.45 -11.47 -13.24
CA LYS A 680 25.51 -11.67 -14.26
C LYS A 680 26.03 -13.11 -14.29
N SER A 681 26.05 -13.79 -13.14
CA SER A 681 26.62 -15.13 -12.99
C SER A 681 25.62 -16.26 -13.28
N LEU A 682 24.31 -15.98 -13.31
CA LEU A 682 23.29 -16.99 -13.63
C LEU A 682 23.50 -17.59 -15.03
N SER A 683 23.39 -18.91 -15.14
CA SER A 683 23.31 -19.62 -16.41
C SER A 683 21.89 -20.08 -16.73
N TRP A 684 21.61 -20.38 -18.01
CA TRP A 684 20.29 -20.90 -18.38
C TRP A 684 19.94 -22.21 -17.66
N ARG A 685 20.95 -22.99 -17.24
CA ARG A 685 20.77 -24.24 -16.47
C ARG A 685 20.26 -23.96 -15.06
N ASP A 686 20.69 -22.87 -14.44
CA ASP A 686 20.24 -22.48 -13.10
C ASP A 686 18.75 -22.11 -13.13
N VAL A 687 18.35 -21.33 -14.15
CA VAL A 687 16.95 -20.96 -14.35
C VAL A 687 16.10 -22.18 -14.75
N GLN A 688 16.63 -23.07 -15.58
CA GLN A 688 15.98 -24.34 -15.93
C GLN A 688 15.80 -25.24 -14.71
N ASN A 689 16.77 -25.25 -13.78
CA ASN A 689 16.68 -25.99 -12.54
C ASN A 689 15.59 -25.38 -11.63
N ALA A 690 15.57 -24.06 -11.49
CA ALA A 690 14.54 -23.36 -10.71
C ALA A 690 13.12 -23.68 -11.19
N TYR A 691 12.90 -23.84 -12.49
CA TYR A 691 11.61 -24.29 -13.04
C TYR A 691 11.13 -25.63 -12.48
N GLN A 692 12.04 -26.56 -12.15
CA GLN A 692 11.65 -27.85 -11.58
C GLN A 692 10.96 -27.73 -10.23
N THR A 693 11.16 -26.60 -9.54
CA THR A 693 10.52 -26.31 -8.25
C THR A 693 9.06 -25.92 -8.36
N LEU A 694 8.57 -25.59 -9.56
CA LEU A 694 7.16 -25.28 -9.76
C LEU A 694 6.35 -26.57 -9.91
N LEU A 695 5.19 -26.61 -9.23
CA LEU A 695 4.23 -27.69 -9.34
C LEU A 695 3.32 -27.47 -10.57
N THR A 696 3.87 -27.75 -11.75
CA THR A 696 3.25 -27.48 -13.06
C THR A 696 2.66 -28.70 -13.75
N ASP A 697 2.75 -29.87 -13.13
CA ASP A 697 2.20 -31.10 -13.70
C ASP A 697 0.66 -31.04 -13.77
N PRO A 698 0.02 -31.67 -14.77
CA PRO A 698 -1.42 -31.51 -15.01
C PRO A 698 -2.33 -31.84 -13.82
N ASP A 699 -1.90 -32.76 -12.96
CA ASP A 699 -2.54 -33.15 -11.71
C ASP A 699 -2.26 -32.19 -10.55
N GLN A 700 -1.21 -31.36 -10.64
CA GLN A 700 -0.82 -30.38 -9.64
C GLN A 700 -1.36 -28.96 -9.91
N LEU A 701 -1.85 -28.72 -11.12
CA LEU A 701 -2.43 -27.43 -11.51
C LEU A 701 -3.88 -27.28 -11.04
N PHE A 702 -4.20 -26.06 -10.61
CA PHE A 702 -5.53 -25.58 -10.29
C PHE A 702 -5.95 -24.52 -11.30
N VAL A 703 -7.23 -24.49 -11.67
CA VAL A 703 -7.75 -23.55 -12.67
C VAL A 703 -9.08 -22.97 -12.21
N SER A 704 -9.13 -21.65 -12.11
CA SER A 704 -10.36 -20.90 -11.89
C SER A 704 -10.66 -20.11 -13.16
N LEU A 705 -11.85 -20.26 -13.72
CA LEU A 705 -12.29 -19.57 -14.92
C LEU A 705 -13.60 -18.84 -14.64
N SER A 706 -13.68 -17.57 -15.00
CA SER A 706 -14.95 -16.85 -14.93
C SER A 706 -15.25 -16.15 -16.24
N THR A 707 -16.53 -16.11 -16.57
CA THR A 707 -17.09 -15.34 -17.69
C THR A 707 -18.03 -14.28 -17.14
N ALA A 708 -18.12 -13.14 -17.81
CA ALA A 708 -19.09 -12.09 -17.57
C ALA A 708 -19.87 -11.84 -18.86
N GLY A 709 -21.16 -11.53 -18.74
CA GLY A 709 -22.02 -11.17 -19.87
C GLY A 709 -23.51 -11.17 -19.50
N PRO A 710 -24.39 -10.85 -20.46
CA PRO A 710 -25.82 -10.75 -20.20
C PRO A 710 -26.48 -12.12 -19.98
N GLY A 711 -27.00 -12.33 -18.76
CA GLY A 711 -27.91 -13.43 -18.38
C GLY A 711 -27.25 -14.64 -17.69
N ALA A 712 -27.98 -15.30 -16.78
CA ALA A 712 -27.52 -16.36 -15.87
C ALA A 712 -26.85 -17.63 -16.45
N SER A 713 -26.63 -17.74 -17.77
CA SER A 713 -26.16 -18.99 -18.40
C SER A 713 -25.34 -18.78 -19.68
N TYR A 714 -24.67 -17.64 -19.86
CA TYR A 714 -24.07 -17.38 -21.17
C TYR A 714 -22.78 -18.18 -21.41
N ILE A 715 -22.93 -19.33 -22.07
CA ILE A 715 -21.91 -20.03 -22.84
C ILE A 715 -22.26 -19.83 -24.32
N SER A 716 -21.65 -18.83 -24.96
CA SER A 716 -21.64 -18.78 -26.42
C SER A 716 -20.55 -19.70 -26.95
N GLY A 717 -20.89 -20.98 -27.12
CA GLY A 717 -20.01 -21.95 -27.79
C GLY A 717 -20.01 -23.35 -27.19
N GLY A 718 -21.10 -24.11 -27.38
CA GLY A 718 -21.03 -25.57 -27.59
C GLY A 718 -20.62 -26.52 -26.45
N ALA A 719 -20.45 -26.09 -25.19
CA ALA A 719 -20.20 -27.02 -24.08
C ALA A 719 -21.12 -26.73 -22.88
N SER A 720 -21.86 -27.74 -22.41
CA SER A 720 -22.75 -27.60 -21.25
C SER A 720 -21.97 -27.38 -19.94
N PRO A 721 -22.44 -26.50 -19.03
CA PRO A 721 -21.86 -26.36 -17.70
C PRO A 721 -22.31 -27.52 -16.79
N ALA A 722 -21.41 -27.99 -15.94
CA ALA A 722 -21.76 -28.84 -14.81
C ALA A 722 -22.58 -28.03 -13.78
N ALA A 723 -23.66 -28.64 -13.28
CA ALA A 723 -24.62 -28.00 -12.39
C ALA A 723 -23.96 -27.55 -11.07
N VAL A 724 -24.14 -26.28 -10.72
CA VAL A 724 -23.84 -25.73 -9.39
C VAL A 724 -24.86 -26.32 -8.41
N SER A 725 -24.41 -27.10 -7.42
CA SER A 725 -25.30 -27.59 -6.36
C SER A 725 -25.63 -26.47 -5.38
N THR A 726 -26.81 -25.89 -5.53
CA THR A 726 -27.44 -25.11 -4.46
C THR A 726 -28.09 -26.08 -3.48
N SER A 727 -27.49 -26.28 -2.32
CA SER A 727 -28.14 -26.98 -1.21
C SER A 727 -29.26 -26.11 -0.64
N GLN A 728 -30.50 -26.30 -1.11
CA GLN A 728 -31.70 -25.84 -0.41
C GLN A 728 -32.19 -26.96 0.55
N PRO A 729 -32.63 -26.61 1.77
CA PRO A 729 -33.19 -27.59 2.69
C PRO A 729 -34.59 -28.02 2.21
N SER A 730 -34.77 -29.33 2.09
CA SER A 730 -36.01 -30.00 1.66
C SER A 730 -37.20 -29.65 2.57
N LYS A 731 -38.21 -28.97 2.01
CA LYS A 731 -39.56 -28.92 2.58
C LYS A 731 -40.24 -30.27 2.32
N GLN A 732 -40.46 -31.06 3.37
CA GLN A 732 -41.40 -32.18 3.33
C GLN A 732 -42.82 -31.63 3.21
N LEU A 733 -43.44 -31.86 2.06
CA LEU A 733 -44.88 -31.78 1.88
C LEU A 733 -45.47 -33.14 2.29
N VAL A 734 -46.30 -33.11 3.32
CA VAL A 734 -47.18 -34.20 3.72
C VAL A 734 -48.36 -34.19 2.76
N GLU A 735 -48.54 -35.28 2.00
CA GLU A 735 -49.81 -35.58 1.34
C GLU A 735 -50.49 -36.77 2.04
N ILE A 736 -51.72 -36.47 2.46
CA ILE A 736 -52.85 -37.34 2.79
C ILE A 736 -53.14 -38.18 1.53
N ASP A 737 -53.14 -39.51 1.52
CA ASP A 737 -54.03 -40.47 2.20
C ASP A 737 -53.38 -41.87 2.16
#